data_AF-A0AAE1MRS6-F1
#
_entry.id   AF-A0AAE1MRS6-F1
#
_cell.length_a   1.000
_cell.length_b   1.000
_cell.length_c   1.000
_cell.angle_alpha   90.00
_cell.angle_beta   90.00
_cell.angle_gamma   90.00
#
_symmetry.space_group_name_H-M   'P 1'
#
loop_
_entity.id
_entity.type
_entity.pdbx_description
1 polymer ?
#
loop_
_entity_poly.entity_id
_entity_poly.type
_entity_poly.pdbx_seq_one_letter_code
_entity_poly.pdbx_strand_id
1 'polypeptide(L)'
;MRETRDKTKNGGTAKSASAASFPLILDIDDFKGDFSFDALFGNLVNELLPSFQEEEADSLEVHSNIGGRDSLPNGHLSAPSDSAKYAQALSTPLFPEVEKILSLFKDSCKELVELRKQIDGRLYNLNKDVSVQDSKHRKTLFELEKGVDGLFDSFARLDSRISSVGQTAAKIGDQLQSAEAQRETASQTIELIKYLMEFNSSPGDLMELSPLFSDDGRVAEAASIAQKLRSFAEEDIGRQGIAVSSVMGNAAASRGLEVAVANLQDYCNELENRLLARFDAASQKRELSTMAECAKILSQFNRGTSAMQHYVATRPMFIDVEIMNADTRLVLGDQVAQASPSNVARGLSSLYKEITDTVRKEAATITAVFPSPNDVMSILVQRVLEQRVTAILDKLLLKPSLVKLPTMAEGGLLLYLRMLAVAYEKTQELARDLRAVGCGDLDVEGLTESLFSNHKDEYPEYEQASLRQLYQVKMEELRAESQQTSDASGTIGRSKGASVASSHQQISVTVVTEFVRWNEEAILRCNLFSSQPATLATNVKAVFTCLLDQVSQYISDGLERARDSLTEAANLRERYVLGTSVSRRVAAAAASAAEAAAAAGESSFRSFMVAVQRSGSSVAIIQQYFANSISRLLLPVDGAHAASCEEMATAMSTAESAAYKGLQQCIETVMAEVERLLSAEQKATDYRSPDDGMAPDHRPTNACTRVVAYLSRVLESAFTALEGLNKQAFLTELAIEALKDGNQPI
;
A
#
# COMPACT_ATOMS: atom_id res chain seq x y z
N MET A 1 -3.26 62.30 -19.58
CA MET A 1 -2.84 63.71 -19.74
C MET A 1 -1.85 64.03 -18.63
N ARG A 2 -0.80 64.80 -18.93
CA ARG A 2 0.47 64.99 -18.20
C ARG A 2 0.37 65.69 -16.83
N GLU A 3 1.34 65.30 -15.97
CA GLU A 3 2.18 66.05 -14.99
C GLU A 3 1.70 67.26 -14.18
N THR A 4 2.05 67.25 -12.89
CA THR A 4 2.87 68.22 -12.08
C THR A 4 2.81 67.74 -10.61
N ARG A 5 3.84 67.41 -9.82
CA ARG A 5 5.11 68.03 -9.34
C ARG A 5 4.95 69.26 -8.43
N ASP A 6 5.07 69.08 -7.10
CA ASP A 6 6.00 69.79 -6.18
C ASP A 6 5.88 69.25 -4.73
N LYS A 7 6.94 68.69 -4.13
CA LYS A 7 7.86 69.27 -3.13
C LYS A 7 7.24 69.80 -1.83
N THR A 8 7.63 69.18 -0.72
CA THR A 8 7.78 69.85 0.59
C THR A 8 9.07 69.38 1.27
N LYS A 9 9.99 70.33 1.47
CA LYS A 9 11.13 70.24 2.39
C LYS A 9 10.62 70.36 3.83
N ASN A 10 11.23 69.65 4.77
CA ASN A 10 11.55 70.23 6.07
C ASN A 10 12.77 69.52 6.68
N GLY A 11 13.86 70.27 6.82
CA GLY A 11 14.99 69.91 7.67
C GLY A 11 14.71 70.31 9.12
N GLY A 12 15.44 69.71 10.05
CA GLY A 12 15.30 70.02 11.47
C GLY A 12 16.22 69.18 12.34
N THR A 13 17.50 69.52 12.27
CA THR A 13 18.57 69.30 13.25
C THR A 13 18.18 68.82 14.65
N ALA A 14 18.91 67.78 15.08
CA ALA A 14 19.10 67.37 16.46
C ALA A 14 19.28 68.56 17.42
N LYS A 15 18.52 68.55 18.52
CA LYS A 15 18.84 69.28 19.75
C LYS A 15 19.00 68.26 20.86
N SER A 16 20.23 68.14 21.35
CA SER A 16 20.55 67.51 22.61
C SER A 16 19.86 68.26 23.75
N ALA A 17 19.10 67.55 24.57
CA ALA A 17 18.80 67.97 25.93
C ALA A 17 19.42 66.92 26.86
N SER A 18 20.61 67.24 27.35
CA SER A 18 21.27 66.55 28.46
C SER A 18 20.48 66.88 29.73
N ALA A 19 19.81 65.87 30.29
CA ALA A 19 19.39 65.89 31.69
C ALA A 19 19.91 64.60 32.31
N ALA A 20 21.05 64.73 33.01
CA ALA A 20 21.69 63.79 33.93
C ALA A 20 21.10 62.36 33.92
N SER A 21 21.43 61.61 32.88
CA SER A 21 21.15 60.19 32.80
C SER A 21 22.19 59.45 33.65
N PHE A 22 21.78 58.93 34.80
CA PHE A 22 22.26 57.59 35.14
C PHE A 22 21.92 56.69 33.93
N PRO A 23 22.81 55.79 33.50
CA PRO A 23 22.52 54.97 32.32
C PRO A 23 21.18 54.26 32.58
N LEU A 24 20.16 54.62 31.79
CA LEU A 24 18.85 53.97 31.83
C LEU A 24 19.12 52.48 31.64
N ILE A 25 18.72 51.68 32.62
CA ILE A 25 18.94 50.24 32.56
C ILE A 25 17.96 49.62 31.55
N LEU A 26 16.83 50.30 31.29
CA LEU A 26 15.73 49.84 30.44
C LEU A 26 15.21 50.99 29.55
N ASP A 27 15.18 50.78 28.24
CA ASP A 27 14.49 51.65 27.27
C ASP A 27 13.17 51.02 26.80
N ILE A 28 12.21 51.85 26.38
CA ILE A 28 10.92 51.42 25.82
C ILE A 28 11.10 50.56 24.56
N ASP A 29 12.21 50.76 23.85
CA ASP A 29 12.56 50.02 22.64
C ASP A 29 13.07 48.60 22.95
N ASP A 30 13.58 48.32 24.16
CA ASP A 30 13.99 46.97 24.58
C ASP A 30 12.80 46.01 24.73
N PHE A 31 11.58 46.55 24.88
CA PHE A 31 10.34 45.78 24.99
C PHE A 31 9.61 45.62 23.65
N LYS A 32 10.21 46.04 22.54
CA LYS A 32 9.64 45.85 21.20
C LYS A 32 10.20 44.57 20.56
N GLY A 33 9.43 43.49 20.58
CA GLY A 33 9.79 42.20 19.99
C GLY A 33 9.88 41.08 21.03
N ASP A 34 10.71 40.06 20.77
CA ASP A 34 10.91 38.92 21.67
C ASP A 34 11.79 39.31 22.87
N PHE A 35 11.16 39.85 23.90
CA PHE A 35 11.84 40.19 25.16
C PHE A 35 12.17 38.91 25.95
N SER A 36 13.45 38.71 26.27
CA SER A 36 13.92 37.63 27.15
C SER A 36 14.40 38.19 28.49
N PHE A 37 13.73 37.77 29.56
CA PHE A 37 14.11 38.12 30.92
C PHE A 37 15.51 37.59 31.28
N ASP A 38 15.85 36.39 30.82
CA ASP A 38 17.14 35.76 31.13
C ASP A 38 18.31 36.52 30.48
N ALA A 39 18.10 37.08 29.28
CA ALA A 39 19.10 37.90 28.59
C ALA A 39 19.31 39.26 29.30
N LEU A 40 18.22 39.91 29.71
CA LEU A 40 18.28 41.14 30.50
C LEU A 40 18.98 40.91 31.84
N PHE A 41 18.59 39.86 32.56
CA PHE A 41 19.15 39.49 33.85
C PHE A 41 20.64 39.15 33.74
N GLY A 42 21.03 38.39 32.71
CA GLY A 42 22.42 38.05 32.44
C GLY A 42 23.30 39.27 32.18
N ASN A 43 22.83 40.21 31.35
CA ASN A 43 23.58 41.45 31.08
C ASN A 43 23.71 42.34 32.32
N LEU A 44 22.69 42.35 33.20
CA LEU A 44 22.67 43.19 34.39
C LEU A 44 23.58 42.68 35.51
N VAL A 45 23.71 41.35 35.64
CA VAL A 45 24.34 40.71 36.81
C VAL A 45 25.77 40.22 36.52
N ASN A 46 26.11 39.87 35.28
CA ASN A 46 27.41 39.25 34.96
C ASN A 46 28.63 40.15 35.19
N GLU A 47 28.52 41.48 35.22
CA GLU A 47 29.65 42.37 35.54
C GLU A 47 29.95 42.49 37.05
N LEU A 48 29.08 41.98 37.93
CA LEU A 48 29.16 42.20 39.39
C LEU A 48 29.39 40.93 40.22
N LEU A 49 29.65 39.76 39.60
CA LEU A 49 29.92 38.51 40.32
C LEU A 49 31.44 38.17 40.33
N PRO A 50 32.06 37.86 41.49
CA PRO A 50 33.47 37.43 41.54
C PRO A 50 33.68 36.03 40.94
N SER A 51 34.80 35.82 40.22
CA SER A 51 35.20 34.49 39.72
C SER A 51 35.65 33.58 40.87
N PHE A 52 34.97 32.45 41.08
CA PHE A 52 35.28 31.49 42.13
C PHE A 52 36.47 30.58 41.71
N GLN A 53 37.51 30.49 42.56
CA GLN A 53 38.62 29.54 42.43
C GLN A 53 38.29 28.23 43.20
N GLU A 54 38.46 27.08 42.55
CA GLU A 54 38.35 25.75 43.17
C GLU A 54 39.57 25.43 44.04
N GLU A 55 39.36 24.99 45.28
CA GLU A 55 40.33 24.22 46.06
C GLU A 55 39.67 22.94 46.61
N GLU A 56 40.35 21.82 46.37
CA GLU A 56 40.03 20.44 46.76
C GLU A 56 39.97 20.25 48.28
N ALA A 57 39.02 19.44 48.77
CA ALA A 57 39.20 18.68 50.02
C ALA A 57 38.24 17.47 50.08
N ASP A 58 38.85 16.31 49.96
CA ASP A 58 38.29 14.97 50.17
C ASP A 58 37.84 14.69 51.62
N SER A 59 36.92 13.72 51.74
CA SER A 59 36.69 12.83 52.89
C SER A 59 36.14 13.40 54.20
N LEU A 60 34.98 12.88 54.65
CA LEU A 60 34.88 12.01 55.83
C LEU A 60 33.43 11.60 56.14
N GLU A 61 33.32 10.30 56.45
CA GLU A 61 32.16 9.57 56.95
C GLU A 61 31.64 10.12 58.30
N VAL A 62 30.38 9.86 58.63
CA VAL A 62 29.97 9.02 59.78
C VAL A 62 28.46 9.12 60.05
N HIS A 63 27.93 7.93 60.29
CA HIS A 63 26.57 7.49 60.58
C HIS A 63 25.78 8.17 61.72
N SER A 64 24.45 8.02 61.56
CA SER A 64 23.46 7.44 62.51
C SER A 64 22.48 8.33 63.28
N ASN A 65 21.20 8.01 63.03
CA ASN A 65 20.16 7.60 63.98
C ASN A 65 19.06 8.57 64.48
N ILE A 66 17.81 8.16 64.16
CA ILE A 66 16.58 8.05 65.00
C ILE A 66 15.97 9.38 65.47
N GLY A 67 14.67 9.68 65.34
CA GLY A 67 13.48 8.95 64.90
C GLY A 67 12.21 9.69 65.38
N GLY A 68 11.08 9.47 64.69
CA GLY A 68 9.69 9.58 65.18
C GLY A 68 9.16 10.95 65.66
N ARG A 69 8.04 11.42 65.07
CA ARG A 69 6.67 11.10 65.53
C ARG A 69 5.64 12.01 64.83
N ASP A 70 4.55 11.38 64.38
CA ASP A 70 3.29 12.02 63.98
C ASP A 70 2.76 12.99 65.04
N SER A 71 2.01 14.02 64.62
CA SER A 71 0.68 14.41 65.15
C SER A 71 0.33 15.86 64.74
N LEU A 72 -0.73 16.00 63.94
CA LEU A 72 -1.57 17.21 63.89
C LEU A 72 -2.16 17.45 65.31
N PRO A 73 -2.46 18.70 65.75
CA PRO A 73 -3.77 19.26 65.40
C PRO A 73 -3.90 20.81 65.32
N ASN A 74 -4.96 21.20 64.62
CA ASN A 74 -5.87 22.34 64.83
C ASN A 74 -5.38 23.81 64.76
N GLY A 75 -5.98 24.55 63.82
CA GLY A 75 -7.32 25.12 64.05
C GLY A 75 -7.40 26.47 64.78
N HIS A 76 -7.53 27.53 63.98
CA HIS A 76 -8.38 28.73 64.14
C HIS A 76 -8.55 29.45 65.50
N LEU A 77 -8.28 30.78 65.45
CA LEU A 77 -8.87 31.90 66.20
C LEU A 77 -8.70 31.97 67.73
N SER A 78 -7.95 32.98 68.20
CA SER A 78 -8.53 34.23 68.77
C SER A 78 -7.48 35.10 69.50
N ALA A 79 -7.21 36.28 68.92
CA ALA A 79 -6.87 37.56 69.58
C ALA A 79 -5.55 37.65 70.43
N PRO A 80 -5.11 38.86 70.86
CA PRO A 80 -4.16 39.70 70.11
C PRO A 80 -2.96 40.21 70.95
N SER A 81 -2.12 41.06 70.34
CA SER A 81 -1.19 42.05 70.95
C SER A 81 0.08 41.47 71.59
N ASP A 82 1.24 42.12 71.65
CA ASP A 82 1.89 43.27 71.02
C ASP A 82 3.36 43.18 71.49
N SER A 83 4.21 44.10 71.04
CA SER A 83 5.60 44.37 71.50
C SER A 83 6.69 43.53 70.79
N ALA A 84 7.31 44.02 69.72
CA ALA A 84 8.16 45.20 69.58
C ALA A 84 9.46 45.16 70.40
N LYS A 85 10.56 45.20 69.66
CA LYS A 85 11.92 45.67 70.01
C LYS A 85 12.84 44.67 70.72
N TYR A 86 13.68 44.00 69.92
CA TYR A 86 15.13 44.19 70.03
C TYR A 86 15.71 44.29 68.62
N ALA A 87 16.16 45.49 68.29
CA ALA A 87 16.89 45.81 67.08
C ALA A 87 18.40 45.65 67.33
N GLN A 88 19.12 45.38 66.24
CA GLN A 88 20.50 45.82 65.99
C GLN A 88 21.63 45.27 66.89
N ALA A 89 22.30 44.23 66.39
CA ALA A 89 23.76 44.17 66.33
C ALA A 89 24.19 42.99 65.45
N LEU A 90 24.62 43.28 64.21
CA LEU A 90 25.70 42.62 63.46
C LEU A 90 25.64 43.13 62.00
N SER A 91 26.29 44.26 61.80
CA SER A 91 26.54 44.87 60.51
C SER A 91 27.92 44.44 60.01
N THR A 92 27.94 43.43 59.14
CA THR A 92 28.89 43.27 58.03
C THR A 92 28.28 42.22 57.10
N PRO A 93 27.65 42.60 55.97
CA PRO A 93 27.18 41.59 55.03
C PRO A 93 28.41 40.92 54.41
N LEU A 94 28.44 39.59 54.47
CA LEU A 94 29.47 38.72 53.89
C LEU A 94 29.60 38.84 52.35
N PHE A 95 28.84 39.74 51.70
CA PHE A 95 28.86 40.02 50.27
C PHE A 95 28.47 41.50 49.99
N PRO A 96 29.41 42.45 49.95
CA PRO A 96 29.12 43.87 49.66
C PRO A 96 28.56 44.12 48.23
N GLU A 97 28.69 43.15 47.32
CA GLU A 97 28.13 43.20 45.97
C GLU A 97 26.59 43.01 45.96
N VAL A 98 26.02 42.34 46.98
CA VAL A 98 24.58 42.07 47.06
C VAL A 98 23.76 43.34 47.30
N GLU A 99 24.27 44.28 48.10
CA GLU A 99 23.57 45.56 48.34
C GLU A 99 23.56 46.43 47.07
N LYS A 100 24.62 46.39 46.26
CA LYS A 100 24.68 47.10 44.97
C LYS A 100 23.70 46.51 43.97
N ILE A 101 23.66 45.18 43.85
CA ILE A 101 22.68 44.47 43.00
C ILE A 101 21.25 44.77 43.46
N LEU A 102 20.98 44.77 44.77
CA LEU A 102 19.67 45.10 45.31
C LEU A 102 19.24 46.55 45.00
N SER A 103 20.17 47.51 45.07
CA SER A 103 19.88 48.89 44.67
C SER A 103 19.58 49.00 43.17
N LEU A 104 20.33 48.28 42.34
CA LEU A 104 20.15 48.24 40.90
C LEU A 104 18.77 47.68 40.54
N PHE A 105 18.36 46.55 41.14
CA PHE A 105 17.01 45.98 40.95
C PHE A 105 15.92 46.93 41.42
N LYS A 106 16.09 47.62 42.55
CA LYS A 106 15.10 48.59 43.05
C LYS A 106 14.92 49.77 42.10
N ASP A 107 16.00 50.24 41.50
CA ASP A 107 15.95 51.36 40.56
C ASP A 107 15.39 50.91 39.20
N SER A 108 15.77 49.74 38.68
CA SER A 108 15.11 49.12 37.51
C SER A 108 13.61 48.91 37.72
N CYS A 109 13.18 48.47 38.91
CA CYS A 109 11.76 48.31 39.22
C CYS A 109 11.01 49.65 39.20
N LYS A 110 11.62 50.74 39.71
CA LYS A 110 11.00 52.08 39.65
C LYS A 110 10.88 52.57 38.22
N GLU A 111 11.95 52.42 37.43
CA GLU A 111 11.95 52.80 36.02
C GLU A 111 10.88 52.02 35.24
N LEU A 112 10.71 50.72 35.50
CA LEU A 112 9.70 49.89 34.85
C LEU A 112 8.27 50.33 35.21
N VAL A 113 8.03 50.76 36.46
CA VAL A 113 6.74 51.33 36.89
C VAL A 113 6.48 52.68 36.20
N GLU A 114 7.51 53.49 35.99
CA GLU A 114 7.39 54.79 35.34
C GLU A 114 7.17 54.67 33.82
N LEU A 115 7.89 53.74 33.18
CA LEU A 115 7.66 53.31 31.80
C LEU A 115 6.24 52.79 31.60
N ARG A 116 5.74 51.95 32.51
CA ARG A 116 4.35 51.49 32.49
C ARG A 116 3.37 52.66 32.50
N LYS A 117 3.55 53.64 33.41
CA LYS A 117 2.69 54.83 33.47
C LYS A 117 2.74 55.65 32.17
N GLN A 118 3.91 55.74 31.54
CA GLN A 118 4.07 56.45 30.28
C GLN A 118 3.37 55.73 29.12
N ILE A 119 3.47 54.40 29.07
CA ILE A 119 2.76 53.57 28.09
C ILE A 119 1.25 53.67 28.31
N ASP A 120 0.77 53.55 29.55
CA ASP A 120 -0.65 53.69 29.90
C ASP A 120 -1.19 55.08 29.48
N GLY A 121 -0.40 56.14 29.66
CA GLY A 121 -0.74 57.49 29.20
C GLY A 121 -0.80 57.60 27.66
N ARG A 122 0.14 56.98 26.94
CA ARG A 122 0.12 56.93 25.47
C ARG A 122 -1.07 56.14 24.95
N LEU A 123 -1.37 54.98 25.56
CA LEU A 123 -2.54 54.17 25.23
C LEU A 123 -3.84 54.93 25.47
N TYR A 124 -3.95 55.68 26.57
CA TYR A 124 -5.12 56.51 26.84
C TYR A 124 -5.34 57.59 25.78
N ASN A 125 -4.27 58.32 25.42
CA ASN A 125 -4.36 59.36 24.39
C ASN A 125 -4.67 58.78 23.01
N LEU A 126 -4.03 57.66 22.64
CA LEU A 126 -4.30 57.00 21.38
C LEU A 126 -5.74 56.47 21.32
N ASN A 127 -6.25 55.90 22.41
CA ASN A 127 -7.64 55.45 22.48
C ASN A 127 -8.63 56.62 22.34
N LYS A 128 -8.33 57.78 22.95
CA LYS A 128 -9.12 59.00 22.78
C LYS A 128 -9.11 59.50 21.33
N ASP A 129 -7.94 59.53 20.69
CA ASP A 129 -7.82 59.97 19.30
C ASP A 129 -8.51 59.01 18.34
N VAL A 130 -8.39 57.69 18.58
CA VAL A 130 -9.13 56.65 17.85
C VAL A 130 -10.63 56.85 18.02
N SER A 131 -11.13 57.09 19.24
CA SER A 131 -12.55 57.35 19.49
C SER A 131 -13.06 58.61 18.77
N VAL A 132 -12.26 59.68 18.73
CA VAL A 132 -12.60 60.91 17.99
C VAL A 132 -12.61 60.64 16.49
N GLN A 133 -11.60 59.96 15.96
CA GLN A 133 -11.54 59.61 14.53
C GLN A 133 -12.67 58.66 14.14
N ASP A 134 -13.00 57.68 14.98
CA ASP A 134 -14.12 56.76 14.77
C ASP A 134 -15.45 57.52 14.73
N SER A 135 -15.66 58.49 15.63
CA SER A 135 -16.86 59.34 15.61
C SER A 135 -16.97 60.20 14.34
N LYS A 136 -15.84 60.70 13.82
CA LYS A 136 -15.80 61.46 12.56
C LYS A 136 -16.05 60.55 11.37
N HIS A 137 -15.39 59.40 11.35
CA HIS A 137 -15.54 58.41 10.30
C HIS A 137 -16.99 57.92 10.21
N ARG A 138 -17.61 57.61 11.35
CA ARG A 138 -19.02 57.21 11.44
C ARG A 138 -19.98 58.28 10.91
N LYS A 139 -19.69 59.58 11.12
CA LYS A 139 -20.49 60.67 10.52
C LYS A 139 -20.31 60.75 9.00
N THR A 140 -19.07 60.67 8.51
CA THR A 140 -18.81 60.67 7.08
C THR A 140 -19.42 59.44 6.40
N LEU A 141 -19.43 58.30 7.08
CA LEU A 141 -20.01 57.06 6.59
C LEU A 141 -21.53 57.16 6.51
N PHE A 142 -22.17 57.80 7.48
CA PHE A 142 -23.62 58.08 7.44
C PHE A 142 -24.00 59.06 6.32
N GLU A 143 -23.21 60.11 6.10
CA GLU A 143 -23.43 61.04 4.97
C GLU A 143 -23.22 60.36 3.63
N LEU A 144 -22.20 59.50 3.53
CA LEU A 144 -21.93 58.70 2.34
C LEU A 144 -23.04 57.66 2.10
N GLU A 145 -23.51 56.97 3.13
CA GLU A 145 -24.63 56.03 3.08
C GLU A 145 -25.88 56.72 2.55
N LYS A 146 -26.23 57.90 3.10
CA LYS A 146 -27.34 58.70 2.58
C LYS A 146 -27.13 59.15 1.12
N GLY A 147 -25.89 59.48 0.75
CA GLY A 147 -25.53 59.82 -0.63
C GLY A 147 -25.67 58.63 -1.58
N VAL A 148 -25.26 57.45 -1.12
CA VAL A 148 -25.37 56.17 -1.82
C VAL A 148 -26.82 55.75 -1.96
N ASP A 149 -27.65 55.91 -0.93
CA ASP A 149 -29.09 55.67 -1.00
C ASP A 149 -29.76 56.59 -2.03
N GLY A 150 -29.43 57.89 -2.03
CA GLY A 150 -29.91 58.82 -3.05
C GLY A 150 -29.43 58.47 -4.46
N LEU A 151 -28.21 57.91 -4.58
CA LEU A 151 -27.67 57.39 -5.82
C LEU A 151 -28.41 56.12 -6.26
N PHE A 152 -28.72 55.21 -5.34
CA PHE A 152 -29.54 54.02 -5.59
C PHE A 152 -30.94 54.38 -6.04
N ASP A 153 -31.59 55.38 -5.44
CA ASP A 153 -32.89 55.88 -5.89
C ASP A 153 -32.81 56.48 -7.31
N SER A 154 -31.73 57.22 -7.59
CA SER A 154 -31.49 57.79 -8.91
C SER A 154 -31.20 56.70 -9.95
N PHE A 155 -30.44 55.67 -9.58
CA PHE A 155 -30.21 54.49 -10.41
C PHE A 155 -31.49 53.69 -10.58
N ALA A 156 -32.32 53.47 -9.56
CA ALA A 156 -33.58 52.77 -9.69
C ALA A 156 -34.55 53.50 -10.64
N ARG A 157 -34.56 54.83 -10.61
CA ARG A 157 -35.31 55.64 -11.59
C ARG A 157 -34.74 55.56 -12.99
N LEU A 158 -33.42 55.62 -13.12
CA LEU A 158 -32.73 55.48 -14.40
C LEU A 158 -32.95 54.09 -14.98
N ASP A 159 -32.82 53.06 -14.17
CA ASP A 159 -32.99 51.66 -14.51
C ASP A 159 -34.45 51.36 -14.84
N SER A 160 -35.42 51.96 -14.13
CA SER A 160 -36.83 51.92 -14.52
C SER A 160 -37.07 52.55 -15.91
N ARG A 161 -36.42 53.69 -16.22
CA ARG A 161 -36.50 54.32 -17.54
C ARG A 161 -35.77 53.53 -18.62
N ILE A 162 -34.59 53.00 -18.32
CA ILE A 162 -33.81 52.15 -19.23
C ILE A 162 -34.55 50.83 -19.46
N SER A 163 -35.19 50.27 -18.45
CA SER A 163 -36.03 49.07 -18.57
C SER A 163 -37.27 49.36 -19.40
N SER A 164 -37.94 50.51 -19.23
CA SER A 164 -39.06 50.93 -20.08
C SER A 164 -38.66 51.15 -21.55
N VAL A 165 -37.59 51.89 -21.79
CA VAL A 165 -37.08 52.17 -23.14
C VAL A 165 -36.48 50.90 -23.73
N GLY A 166 -35.79 50.11 -22.93
CA GLY A 166 -35.22 48.81 -23.27
C GLY A 166 -36.30 47.79 -23.61
N GLN A 167 -37.41 47.73 -22.88
CA GLN A 167 -38.57 46.91 -23.22
C GLN A 167 -39.23 47.35 -24.53
N THR A 168 -39.31 48.66 -24.77
CA THR A 168 -39.87 49.19 -26.03
C THR A 168 -38.95 48.92 -27.21
N ALA A 169 -37.65 49.15 -27.05
CA ALA A 169 -36.63 48.88 -28.06
C ALA A 169 -36.44 47.38 -28.29
N ALA A 170 -36.51 46.55 -27.25
CA ALA A 170 -36.54 45.10 -27.36
C ALA A 170 -37.78 44.65 -28.12
N LYS A 171 -38.98 45.16 -27.78
CA LYS A 171 -40.20 44.79 -28.51
C LYS A 171 -40.16 45.16 -30.00
N ILE A 172 -39.59 46.32 -30.35
CA ILE A 172 -39.40 46.73 -31.75
C ILE A 172 -38.30 45.89 -32.41
N GLY A 173 -37.20 45.62 -31.69
CA GLY A 173 -36.11 44.76 -32.13
C GLY A 173 -36.57 43.33 -32.39
N ASP A 174 -37.34 42.75 -31.48
CA ASP A 174 -37.94 41.42 -31.57
C ASP A 174 -38.90 41.33 -32.76
N GLN A 175 -39.72 42.37 -33.01
CA GLN A 175 -40.60 42.40 -34.18
C GLN A 175 -39.82 42.47 -35.50
N LEU A 176 -38.78 43.30 -35.57
CA LEU A 176 -37.91 43.41 -36.74
C LEU A 176 -37.09 42.14 -36.96
N GLN A 177 -36.51 41.57 -35.89
CA GLN A 177 -35.77 40.34 -35.93
C GLN A 177 -36.66 39.16 -36.30
N SER A 178 -37.90 39.11 -35.78
CA SER A 178 -38.87 38.09 -36.16
C SER A 178 -39.27 38.22 -37.63
N ALA A 179 -39.45 39.44 -38.15
CA ALA A 179 -39.81 39.65 -39.55
C ALA A 179 -38.64 39.31 -40.49
N GLU A 180 -37.41 39.72 -40.16
CA GLU A 180 -36.22 39.38 -40.94
C GLU A 180 -35.94 37.88 -40.87
N ALA A 181 -36.05 37.26 -39.69
CA ALA A 181 -35.94 35.81 -39.53
C ALA A 181 -36.98 35.06 -40.36
N GLN A 182 -38.23 35.53 -40.40
CA GLN A 182 -39.27 34.94 -41.26
C GLN A 182 -38.93 35.08 -42.74
N ARG A 183 -38.39 36.23 -43.18
CA ARG A 183 -37.98 36.45 -44.58
C ARG A 183 -36.81 35.55 -44.98
N GLU A 184 -35.79 35.48 -44.15
CA GLU A 184 -34.62 34.60 -44.32
C GLU A 184 -35.06 33.13 -44.38
N THR A 185 -35.90 32.70 -43.44
CA THR A 185 -36.47 31.34 -43.40
C THR A 185 -37.28 31.03 -44.65
N ALA A 186 -38.10 31.97 -45.13
CA ALA A 186 -38.90 31.78 -46.34
C ALA A 186 -38.00 31.63 -47.59
N SER A 187 -36.95 32.44 -47.71
CA SER A 187 -36.00 32.36 -48.83
C SER A 187 -35.26 31.02 -48.85
N GLN A 188 -34.72 30.59 -47.71
CA GLN A 188 -34.01 29.32 -47.59
C GLN A 188 -34.93 28.12 -47.85
N THR A 189 -36.19 28.19 -47.38
CA THR A 189 -37.20 27.16 -47.64
C THR A 189 -37.53 27.01 -49.12
N ILE A 190 -37.66 28.13 -49.86
CA ILE A 190 -37.93 28.09 -51.31
C ILE A 190 -36.78 27.40 -52.05
N GLU A 191 -35.53 27.69 -51.66
CA GLU A 191 -34.35 27.07 -52.26
C GLU A 191 -34.28 25.57 -51.97
N LEU A 192 -34.56 25.15 -50.74
CA LEU A 192 -34.66 23.74 -50.38
C LEU A 192 -35.77 23.00 -51.13
N ILE A 193 -36.97 23.58 -51.25
CA ILE A 193 -38.08 22.96 -52.00
C ILE A 193 -37.67 22.72 -53.45
N LYS A 194 -36.93 23.66 -54.06
CA LYS A 194 -36.44 23.51 -55.42
C LYS A 194 -35.52 22.29 -55.56
N TYR A 195 -34.54 22.14 -54.67
CA TYR A 195 -33.65 20.97 -54.69
C TYR A 195 -34.39 19.67 -54.35
N LEU A 196 -35.35 19.69 -53.41
CA LEU A 196 -36.18 18.53 -53.08
C LEU A 196 -37.03 18.06 -54.28
N MET A 197 -37.59 18.99 -55.04
CA MET A 197 -38.32 18.69 -56.28
C MET A 197 -37.39 18.09 -57.34
N GLU A 198 -36.14 18.53 -57.40
CA GLU A 198 -35.10 17.99 -58.30
C GLU A 198 -34.80 16.52 -57.96
N PHE A 199 -34.59 16.19 -56.68
CA PHE A 199 -34.41 14.81 -56.20
C PHE A 199 -35.64 13.91 -56.40
N ASN A 200 -36.83 14.48 -56.53
CA ASN A 200 -38.09 13.76 -56.77
C ASN A 200 -38.43 13.59 -58.27
N SER A 201 -37.84 14.40 -59.14
CA SER A 201 -38.15 14.42 -60.58
C SER A 201 -37.37 13.37 -61.39
N SER A 202 -36.24 12.90 -60.89
CA SER A 202 -35.36 11.90 -61.55
C SER A 202 -35.15 10.67 -60.65
N PRO A 203 -35.95 9.60 -60.83
CA PRO A 203 -35.77 8.36 -60.08
C PRO A 203 -34.51 7.62 -60.56
N GLY A 204 -33.48 7.53 -59.71
CA GLY A 204 -32.35 6.62 -59.90
C GLY A 204 -31.20 7.09 -60.82
N ASP A 205 -31.23 8.32 -61.34
CA ASP A 205 -30.13 8.86 -62.15
C ASP A 205 -29.56 10.14 -61.52
N LEU A 206 -28.58 9.96 -60.62
CA LEU A 206 -27.90 11.03 -59.87
C LEU A 206 -27.08 11.98 -60.78
N MET A 207 -26.90 11.64 -62.06
CA MET A 207 -26.14 12.41 -63.04
C MET A 207 -26.89 13.62 -63.62
N GLU A 208 -28.23 13.69 -63.48
CA GLU A 208 -29.05 14.82 -63.94
C GLU A 208 -29.25 15.92 -62.89
N LEU A 209 -28.71 15.73 -61.67
CA LEU A 209 -28.77 16.73 -60.62
C LEU A 209 -27.95 17.97 -60.98
N SER A 210 -28.36 19.13 -60.46
CA SER A 210 -27.63 20.40 -60.61
C SER A 210 -26.12 20.21 -60.38
N PRO A 211 -25.25 20.90 -61.14
CA PRO A 211 -23.79 20.71 -61.09
C PRO A 211 -23.17 21.00 -59.72
N LEU A 212 -23.95 21.54 -58.77
CA LEU A 212 -23.58 21.64 -57.36
C LEU A 212 -23.38 20.26 -56.71
N PHE A 213 -24.19 19.25 -57.06
CA PHE A 213 -24.12 17.91 -56.48
C PHE A 213 -23.09 16.99 -57.15
N SER A 214 -22.56 17.38 -58.31
CA SER A 214 -21.61 16.58 -59.11
C SER A 214 -20.16 17.09 -59.03
N ASP A 215 -19.96 18.34 -58.60
CA ASP A 215 -18.67 19.06 -58.60
C ASP A 215 -17.84 18.82 -57.33
N ASP A 216 -16.61 18.32 -57.51
CA ASP A 216 -15.64 18.05 -56.43
C ASP A 216 -15.17 19.31 -55.68
N GLY A 217 -15.33 20.49 -56.29
CA GLY A 217 -15.00 21.77 -55.67
C GLY A 217 -16.06 22.30 -54.70
N ARG A 218 -17.30 21.79 -54.78
CA ARG A 218 -18.46 22.30 -54.01
C ARG A 218 -19.09 21.27 -53.09
N VAL A 219 -18.34 20.21 -52.76
CA VAL A 219 -18.78 19.10 -51.91
C VAL A 219 -19.28 19.56 -50.54
N ALA A 220 -18.71 20.62 -49.96
CA ALA A 220 -19.17 21.19 -48.70
C ALA A 220 -20.57 21.83 -48.79
N GLU A 221 -20.87 22.50 -49.91
CA GLU A 221 -22.18 23.12 -50.15
C GLU A 221 -23.24 22.05 -50.45
N ALA A 222 -22.89 21.09 -51.30
CA ALA A 222 -23.73 19.93 -51.62
C ALA A 222 -24.09 19.12 -50.36
N ALA A 223 -23.11 18.88 -49.49
CA ALA A 223 -23.30 18.17 -48.24
C ALA A 223 -24.26 18.89 -47.28
N SER A 224 -24.06 20.19 -47.07
CA SER A 224 -24.91 21.02 -46.21
C SER A 224 -26.35 21.05 -46.72
N ILE A 225 -26.56 21.15 -48.03
CA ILE A 225 -27.90 21.16 -48.63
C ILE A 225 -28.54 19.77 -48.51
N ALA A 226 -27.83 18.70 -48.86
CA ALA A 226 -28.33 17.33 -48.75
C ALA A 226 -28.72 16.96 -47.31
N GLN A 227 -27.94 17.36 -46.30
CA GLN A 227 -28.28 17.13 -44.90
C GLN A 227 -29.55 17.87 -44.48
N LYS A 228 -29.68 19.16 -44.82
CA LYS A 228 -30.88 19.92 -44.49
C LYS A 228 -32.12 19.29 -45.14
N LEU A 229 -32.03 18.93 -46.42
CA LEU A 229 -33.10 18.24 -47.14
C LEU A 229 -33.49 16.93 -46.47
N ARG A 230 -32.50 16.12 -46.05
CA ARG A 230 -32.73 14.88 -45.31
C ARG A 230 -33.44 15.12 -43.97
N SER A 231 -33.00 16.09 -43.16
CA SER A 231 -33.69 16.41 -41.90
C SER A 231 -35.13 16.87 -42.11
N PHE A 232 -35.40 17.67 -43.15
CA PHE A 232 -36.77 18.10 -43.48
C PHE A 232 -37.64 16.95 -43.98
N ALA A 233 -37.08 16.07 -44.81
CA ALA A 233 -37.81 14.94 -45.36
C ALA A 233 -38.07 13.83 -44.32
N GLU A 234 -37.17 13.64 -43.35
CA GLU A 234 -37.36 12.71 -42.21
C GLU A 234 -38.36 13.26 -41.15
N GLU A 235 -38.35 14.57 -40.85
CA GLU A 235 -39.25 15.18 -39.85
C GLU A 235 -40.73 15.14 -40.26
N ASP A 236 -41.05 15.27 -41.56
CA ASP A 236 -42.44 15.29 -42.04
C ASP A 236 -43.04 13.87 -42.18
N ILE A 237 -42.19 12.86 -42.44
CA ILE A 237 -42.60 11.44 -42.46
C ILE A 237 -42.82 10.92 -41.03
N GLY A 238 -42.00 11.34 -40.06
CA GLY A 238 -42.09 10.89 -38.67
C GLY A 238 -43.33 11.35 -37.90
N ARG A 239 -43.96 12.46 -38.30
CA ARG A 239 -45.17 12.98 -37.62
C ARG A 239 -46.48 12.29 -37.98
N GLN A 240 -46.55 11.55 -39.08
CA GLN A 240 -47.79 10.89 -39.53
C GLN A 240 -47.95 9.45 -39.03
N GLY A 241 -46.96 8.91 -38.29
CA GLY A 241 -46.97 7.54 -37.76
C GLY A 241 -47.74 7.32 -36.45
N ILE A 242 -48.24 8.37 -35.80
CA ILE A 242 -49.06 8.25 -34.58
C ILE A 242 -50.48 8.70 -34.87
N ALA A 243 -51.39 7.72 -34.82
CA ALA A 243 -52.80 7.82 -35.15
C ALA A 243 -53.53 9.04 -34.56
N VAL A 244 -54.03 9.94 -35.43
CA VAL A 244 -55.29 10.65 -35.22
C VAL A 244 -56.01 10.81 -36.58
N SER A 245 -57.22 10.27 -36.64
CA SER A 245 -58.22 10.44 -37.71
C SER A 245 -58.65 11.91 -37.84
N SER A 246 -58.69 12.45 -39.09
CA SER A 246 -59.31 13.73 -39.55
C SER A 246 -58.34 14.46 -40.50
N VAL A 247 -58.59 14.85 -41.76
CA VAL A 247 -59.78 15.05 -42.60
C VAL A 247 -59.32 15.00 -44.06
N MET A 248 -60.24 14.61 -44.94
CA MET A 248 -60.15 14.55 -46.40
C MET A 248 -59.35 15.68 -47.07
N GLY A 249 -58.29 15.33 -47.82
CA GLY A 249 -57.69 16.18 -48.86
C GLY A 249 -56.19 16.47 -48.71
N ASN A 250 -55.34 15.48 -49.03
CA ASN A 250 -53.99 15.64 -49.63
C ASN A 250 -53.29 14.26 -49.72
N ALA A 251 -53.84 13.37 -50.55
CA ALA A 251 -53.26 12.06 -50.82
C ALA A 251 -52.42 12.10 -52.12
N ALA A 252 -51.17 12.55 -52.02
CA ALA A 252 -50.12 12.37 -53.05
C ALA A 252 -48.71 12.77 -52.55
N ALA A 253 -48.60 13.64 -51.54
CA ALA A 253 -47.32 14.18 -51.09
C ALA A 253 -46.40 13.14 -50.40
N SER A 254 -46.98 12.17 -49.69
CA SER A 254 -46.20 11.16 -48.93
C SER A 254 -45.40 10.20 -49.82
N ARG A 255 -45.96 9.76 -50.95
CA ARG A 255 -45.31 8.79 -51.85
C ARG A 255 -44.18 9.40 -52.69
N GLY A 256 -44.30 10.68 -53.05
CA GLY A 256 -43.22 11.41 -53.73
C GLY A 256 -42.09 11.80 -52.77
N LEU A 257 -42.42 12.07 -51.51
CA LEU A 257 -41.42 12.35 -50.49
C LEU A 257 -40.61 11.09 -50.13
N GLU A 258 -41.23 9.90 -50.09
CA GLU A 258 -40.53 8.61 -49.90
C GLU A 258 -39.45 8.36 -50.97
N VAL A 259 -39.74 8.64 -52.26
CA VAL A 259 -38.76 8.49 -53.35
C VAL A 259 -37.62 9.50 -53.23
N ALA A 260 -37.93 10.75 -52.88
CA ALA A 260 -36.92 11.77 -52.64
C ALA A 260 -36.02 11.42 -51.43
N VAL A 261 -36.57 10.83 -50.37
CA VAL A 261 -35.81 10.35 -49.21
C VAL A 261 -34.88 9.19 -49.58
N ALA A 262 -35.36 8.21 -50.36
CA ALA A 262 -34.52 7.11 -50.83
C ALA A 262 -33.37 7.62 -51.71
N ASN A 263 -33.66 8.49 -52.67
CA ASN A 263 -32.64 9.10 -53.54
C ASN A 263 -31.64 9.97 -52.76
N LEU A 264 -32.12 10.73 -51.75
CA LEU A 264 -31.26 11.52 -50.86
C LEU A 264 -30.36 10.63 -50.01
N GLN A 265 -30.88 9.48 -49.54
CA GLN A 265 -30.09 8.51 -48.78
C GLN A 265 -29.00 7.88 -49.65
N ASP A 266 -29.34 7.46 -50.87
CA ASP A 266 -28.38 6.90 -51.82
C ASP A 266 -27.30 7.92 -52.21
N TYR A 267 -27.70 9.18 -52.45
CA TYR A 267 -26.75 10.27 -52.67
C TYR A 267 -25.85 10.52 -51.46
N CYS A 268 -26.39 10.55 -50.23
CA CYS A 268 -25.60 10.72 -49.02
C CYS A 268 -24.59 9.59 -48.83
N ASN A 269 -24.98 8.34 -49.09
CA ASN A 269 -24.09 7.18 -49.02
C ASN A 269 -22.96 7.26 -50.06
N GLU A 270 -23.29 7.62 -51.30
CA GLU A 270 -22.30 7.79 -52.37
C GLU A 270 -21.34 8.96 -52.09
N LEU A 271 -21.88 10.08 -51.59
CA LEU A 271 -21.10 11.24 -51.17
C LEU A 271 -20.16 10.90 -50.01
N GLU A 272 -20.63 10.14 -49.03
CA GLU A 272 -19.83 9.64 -47.91
C GLU A 272 -18.69 8.75 -48.41
N ASN A 273 -18.96 7.77 -49.29
CA ASN A 273 -17.94 6.91 -49.88
C ASN A 273 -16.90 7.71 -50.70
N ARG A 274 -17.34 8.70 -51.49
CA ARG A 274 -16.45 9.59 -52.25
C ARG A 274 -15.58 10.44 -51.34
N LEU A 275 -16.14 10.97 -50.26
CA LEU A 275 -15.41 11.72 -49.24
C LEU A 275 -14.42 10.85 -48.47
N LEU A 276 -14.77 9.62 -48.13
CA LEU A 276 -13.87 8.63 -47.51
C LEU A 276 -12.71 8.28 -48.44
N ALA A 277 -12.97 8.02 -49.73
CA ALA A 277 -11.92 7.75 -50.70
C ALA A 277 -10.97 8.94 -50.90
N ARG A 278 -11.52 10.16 -50.95
CA ARG A 278 -10.72 11.40 -51.01
C ARG A 278 -9.88 11.59 -49.74
N PHE A 279 -10.46 11.30 -48.58
CA PHE A 279 -9.78 11.36 -47.29
C PHE A 279 -8.65 10.32 -47.18
N ASP A 280 -8.85 9.09 -47.66
CA ASP A 280 -7.80 8.06 -47.70
C ASP A 280 -6.66 8.44 -48.63
N ALA A 281 -6.97 8.96 -49.83
CA ALA A 281 -5.96 9.45 -50.76
C ALA A 281 -5.15 10.63 -50.17
N ALA A 282 -5.82 11.55 -49.47
CA ALA A 282 -5.18 12.64 -48.73
C ALA A 282 -4.33 12.12 -47.55
N SER A 283 -4.80 11.09 -46.84
CA SER A 283 -4.07 10.43 -45.76
C SER A 283 -2.79 9.75 -46.25
N GLN A 284 -2.81 9.13 -47.42
CA GLN A 284 -1.60 8.53 -48.02
C GLN A 284 -0.58 9.59 -48.45
N LYS A 285 -1.06 10.74 -48.94
CA LYS A 285 -0.21 11.89 -49.34
C LYS A 285 0.23 12.78 -48.18
N ARG A 286 -0.29 12.55 -46.97
CA ARG A 286 -0.07 13.35 -45.75
C ARG A 286 -0.54 14.82 -45.88
N GLU A 287 -1.60 15.05 -46.64
CA GLU A 287 -2.19 16.38 -46.80
C GLU A 287 -3.21 16.68 -45.68
N LEU A 288 -2.77 17.32 -44.60
CA LEU A 288 -3.61 17.55 -43.42
C LEU A 288 -4.81 18.48 -43.67
N SER A 289 -4.67 19.47 -44.56
CA SER A 289 -5.73 20.44 -44.83
C SER A 289 -6.93 19.82 -45.55
N THR A 290 -6.66 18.96 -46.54
CA THR A 290 -7.71 18.27 -47.31
C THR A 290 -8.37 17.18 -46.46
N MET A 291 -7.61 16.51 -45.60
CA MET A 291 -8.17 15.61 -44.58
C MET A 291 -9.09 16.35 -43.62
N ALA A 292 -8.68 17.53 -43.12
CA ALA A 292 -9.49 18.32 -42.18
C ALA A 292 -10.79 18.81 -42.81
N GLU A 293 -10.75 19.23 -44.07
CA GLU A 293 -11.93 19.63 -44.83
C GLU A 293 -12.90 18.44 -45.01
N CYS A 294 -12.40 17.27 -45.43
CA CYS A 294 -13.21 16.07 -45.57
C CYS A 294 -13.80 15.62 -44.22
N ALA A 295 -13.01 15.62 -43.14
CA ALA A 295 -13.48 15.26 -41.80
C ALA A 295 -14.54 16.25 -41.27
N LYS A 296 -14.39 17.54 -41.57
CA LYS A 296 -15.39 18.56 -41.22
C LYS A 296 -16.70 18.33 -41.96
N ILE A 297 -16.65 18.01 -43.26
CA ILE A 297 -17.84 17.71 -44.05
C ILE A 297 -18.48 16.38 -43.57
N LEU A 298 -17.68 15.34 -43.36
CA LEU A 298 -18.15 14.04 -42.86
C LEU A 298 -18.75 14.14 -41.44
N SER A 299 -18.25 15.05 -40.58
CA SER A 299 -18.83 15.26 -39.24
C SER A 299 -20.27 15.76 -39.27
N GLN A 300 -20.69 16.38 -40.37
CA GLN A 300 -22.07 16.82 -40.58
C GLN A 300 -23.00 15.60 -40.76
N PHE A 301 -22.49 14.52 -41.36
CA PHE A 301 -23.23 13.28 -41.55
C PHE A 301 -23.05 12.35 -40.34
N ASN A 302 -24.14 11.95 -39.69
CA ASN A 302 -24.15 11.02 -38.56
C ASN A 302 -23.13 11.35 -37.44
N ARG A 303 -22.79 12.64 -37.23
CA ARG A 303 -21.75 13.09 -36.28
C ARG A 303 -20.33 12.58 -36.57
N GLY A 304 -20.06 12.12 -37.80
CA GLY A 304 -18.75 11.67 -38.26
C GLY A 304 -18.29 10.32 -37.74
N THR A 305 -19.10 9.56 -36.99
CA THR A 305 -18.68 8.29 -36.36
C THR A 305 -18.16 7.25 -37.35
N SER A 306 -18.80 7.11 -38.50
CA SER A 306 -18.35 6.22 -39.59
C SER A 306 -16.96 6.60 -40.11
N ALA A 307 -16.73 7.89 -40.37
CA ALA A 307 -15.44 8.41 -40.80
C ALA A 307 -14.35 8.24 -39.75
N MET A 308 -14.67 8.46 -38.47
CA MET A 308 -13.75 8.24 -37.35
C MET A 308 -13.36 6.77 -37.23
N GLN A 309 -14.34 5.85 -37.27
CA GLN A 309 -14.09 4.40 -37.24
C GLN A 309 -13.30 3.92 -38.46
N HIS A 310 -13.62 4.44 -39.65
CA HIS A 310 -12.90 4.11 -40.89
C HIS A 310 -11.43 4.56 -40.82
N TYR A 311 -11.17 5.79 -40.36
CA TYR A 311 -9.80 6.30 -40.19
C TYR A 311 -8.96 5.42 -39.26
N VAL A 312 -9.53 5.04 -38.11
CA VAL A 312 -8.85 4.15 -37.15
C VAL A 312 -8.64 2.76 -37.78
N ALA A 313 -9.63 2.23 -38.49
CA ALA A 313 -9.55 0.93 -39.15
C ALA A 313 -8.47 0.84 -40.22
N THR A 314 -8.20 1.93 -40.94
CA THR A 314 -7.20 1.96 -42.03
C THR A 314 -5.77 2.16 -41.55
N ARG A 315 -5.53 2.35 -40.25
CA ARG A 315 -4.16 2.54 -39.75
C ARG A 315 -3.34 1.24 -39.88
N PRO A 316 -2.09 1.32 -40.36
CA PRO A 316 -1.24 0.13 -40.55
C PRO A 316 -1.08 -0.74 -39.30
N MET A 317 -1.08 -0.13 -38.11
CA MET A 317 -0.92 -0.83 -36.82
C MET A 317 -2.01 -1.87 -36.51
N PHE A 318 -3.14 -1.87 -37.24
CA PHE A 318 -4.23 -2.84 -37.08
C PHE A 318 -4.41 -3.78 -38.27
N ILE A 319 -3.88 -3.43 -39.45
CA ILE A 319 -4.06 -4.20 -40.69
C ILE A 319 -2.85 -5.09 -40.95
N ASP A 320 -1.65 -4.59 -40.67
CA ASP A 320 -0.42 -5.25 -41.09
C ASP A 320 -0.09 -6.44 -40.18
N VAL A 321 -0.27 -7.64 -40.73
CA VAL A 321 0.05 -8.91 -40.07
C VAL A 321 1.55 -9.01 -39.74
N GLU A 322 2.42 -8.34 -40.50
CA GLU A 322 3.85 -8.31 -40.21
C GLU A 322 4.15 -7.56 -38.92
N ILE A 323 3.41 -6.49 -38.62
CA ILE A 323 3.51 -5.75 -37.36
C ILE A 323 3.06 -6.65 -36.20
N MET A 324 1.92 -7.33 -36.31
CA MET A 324 1.44 -8.23 -35.25
C MET A 324 2.42 -9.40 -34.99
N ASN A 325 3.05 -9.92 -36.06
CA ASN A 325 4.08 -10.95 -35.94
C ASN A 325 5.39 -10.40 -35.36
N ALA A 326 5.76 -9.16 -35.66
CA ALA A 326 6.90 -8.48 -35.07
C ALA A 326 6.69 -8.26 -33.56
N ASP A 327 5.50 -7.83 -33.15
CA ASP A 327 5.10 -7.69 -31.74
C ASP A 327 5.24 -9.04 -31.01
N THR A 328 4.77 -10.11 -31.64
CA THR A 328 4.87 -11.47 -31.07
C THR A 328 6.33 -11.89 -30.90
N ARG A 329 7.19 -11.66 -31.90
CA ARG A 329 8.62 -11.97 -31.82
C ARG A 329 9.36 -11.13 -30.79
N LEU A 330 8.99 -9.85 -30.65
CA LEU A 330 9.59 -8.93 -29.69
C LEU A 330 9.31 -9.36 -28.23
N VAL A 331 8.11 -9.86 -27.96
CA VAL A 331 7.66 -10.23 -26.61
C VAL A 331 8.02 -11.67 -26.25
N LEU A 332 7.76 -12.63 -27.15
CA LEU A 332 7.90 -14.06 -26.87
C LEU A 332 9.22 -14.68 -27.37
N GLY A 333 9.95 -13.99 -28.24
CA GLY A 333 11.13 -14.55 -28.93
C GLY A 333 10.77 -15.69 -29.89
N ASP A 334 11.80 -16.36 -30.44
CA ASP A 334 11.62 -17.44 -31.43
C ASP A 334 11.14 -18.77 -30.81
N GLN A 335 11.20 -18.92 -29.48
CA GLN A 335 10.75 -20.11 -28.75
C GLN A 335 9.92 -19.73 -27.51
N VAL A 336 8.59 -19.80 -27.63
CA VAL A 336 7.62 -19.47 -26.57
C VAL A 336 7.85 -20.29 -25.28
N ALA A 337 8.34 -21.52 -25.41
CA ALA A 337 8.51 -22.47 -24.29
C ALA A 337 9.65 -22.12 -23.29
N GLN A 338 10.48 -21.11 -23.57
CA GLN A 338 11.60 -20.69 -22.70
C GLN A 338 11.51 -19.20 -22.30
N ALA A 339 10.33 -18.59 -22.46
CA ALA A 339 10.12 -17.19 -22.14
C ALA A 339 10.21 -16.95 -20.62
N SER A 340 11.31 -16.33 -20.17
CA SER A 340 11.44 -15.90 -18.78
C SER A 340 10.57 -14.66 -18.49
N PRO A 341 10.01 -14.51 -17.27
CA PRO A 341 9.21 -13.33 -16.90
C PRO A 341 9.96 -12.01 -17.13
N SER A 342 11.28 -12.00 -16.93
CA SER A 342 12.12 -10.81 -17.15
C SER A 342 12.28 -10.41 -18.61
N ASN A 343 12.38 -11.39 -19.53
CA ASN A 343 12.48 -11.12 -20.95
C ASN A 343 11.15 -10.61 -21.50
N VAL A 344 10.05 -11.21 -21.06
CA VAL A 344 8.69 -10.79 -21.40
C VAL A 344 8.42 -9.39 -20.89
N ALA A 345 8.79 -9.07 -19.63
CA ALA A 345 8.65 -7.72 -19.08
C ALA A 345 9.36 -6.68 -19.96
N ARG A 346 10.59 -6.98 -20.42
CA ARG A 346 11.35 -6.11 -21.32
C ARG A 346 10.68 -5.99 -22.70
N GLY A 347 10.24 -7.11 -23.27
CA GLY A 347 9.54 -7.15 -24.55
C GLY A 347 8.24 -6.35 -24.55
N LEU A 348 7.39 -6.57 -23.54
CA LEU A 348 6.15 -5.81 -23.33
C LEU A 348 6.43 -4.32 -23.13
N SER A 349 7.44 -3.96 -22.33
CA SER A 349 7.79 -2.54 -22.13
C SER A 349 8.21 -1.86 -23.44
N SER A 350 8.97 -2.57 -24.28
CA SER A 350 9.37 -2.05 -25.60
C SER A 350 8.18 -1.91 -26.53
N LEU A 351 7.31 -2.94 -26.59
CA LEU A 351 6.09 -2.93 -27.40
C LEU A 351 5.15 -1.81 -26.97
N TYR A 352 4.87 -1.69 -25.68
CA TYR A 352 3.94 -0.69 -25.14
C TYR A 352 4.48 0.74 -25.31
N LYS A 353 5.80 0.93 -25.24
CA LYS A 353 6.42 2.19 -25.61
C LYS A 353 6.23 2.52 -27.09
N GLU A 354 6.44 1.54 -27.98
CA GLU A 354 6.22 1.72 -29.43
C GLU A 354 4.74 2.05 -29.74
N ILE A 355 3.80 1.34 -29.10
CA ILE A 355 2.36 1.61 -29.19
C ILE A 355 2.08 3.05 -28.75
N THR A 356 2.57 3.46 -27.59
CA THR A 356 2.36 4.81 -27.04
C THR A 356 2.94 5.88 -27.95
N ASP A 357 4.15 5.67 -28.50
CA ASP A 357 4.78 6.59 -29.44
C ASP A 357 3.99 6.71 -30.74
N THR A 358 3.40 5.61 -31.20
CA THR A 358 2.54 5.57 -32.39
C THR A 358 1.22 6.30 -32.14
N VAL A 359 0.56 6.03 -31.00
CA VAL A 359 -0.67 6.73 -30.58
C VAL A 359 -0.41 8.23 -30.42
N ARG A 360 0.75 8.64 -29.89
CA ARG A 360 1.12 10.07 -29.78
C ARG A 360 1.26 10.76 -31.14
N LYS A 361 1.83 10.07 -32.14
CA LYS A 361 1.91 10.60 -33.52
C LYS A 361 0.54 10.72 -34.16
N GLU A 362 -0.32 9.73 -33.95
CA GLU A 362 -1.71 9.76 -34.43
C GLU A 362 -2.52 10.85 -33.73
N ALA A 363 -2.35 11.05 -32.41
CA ALA A 363 -3.03 12.09 -31.66
C ALA A 363 -2.76 13.50 -32.21
N ALA A 364 -1.51 13.78 -32.61
CA ALA A 364 -1.16 15.05 -33.25
C ALA A 364 -1.89 15.24 -34.60
N THR A 365 -2.02 14.16 -35.38
CA THR A 365 -2.75 14.17 -36.66
C THR A 365 -4.25 14.34 -36.42
N ILE A 366 -4.82 13.61 -35.47
CA ILE A 366 -6.24 13.63 -35.12
C ILE A 366 -6.65 15.03 -34.66
N THR A 367 -5.83 15.67 -33.82
CA THR A 367 -6.07 17.03 -33.32
C THR A 367 -6.06 18.07 -34.44
N ALA A 368 -5.28 17.85 -35.50
CA ALA A 368 -5.21 18.76 -36.64
C ALA A 368 -6.34 18.53 -37.67
N VAL A 369 -6.90 17.32 -37.73
CA VAL A 369 -7.83 16.90 -38.79
C VAL A 369 -9.29 16.89 -38.33
N PHE A 370 -9.59 16.40 -37.15
CA PHE A 370 -10.98 16.13 -36.74
C PHE A 370 -11.59 17.26 -35.89
N PRO A 371 -12.87 17.61 -36.10
CA PRO A 371 -13.58 18.57 -35.26
C PRO A 371 -13.75 18.13 -33.81
N SER A 372 -13.88 16.82 -33.55
CA SER A 372 -13.96 16.22 -32.21
C SER A 372 -12.82 15.21 -31.96
N PRO A 373 -11.61 15.67 -31.60
CA PRO A 373 -10.45 14.80 -31.40
C PRO A 373 -10.66 13.71 -30.33
N ASN A 374 -11.39 14.03 -29.26
CA ASN A 374 -11.60 13.12 -28.13
C ASN A 374 -12.35 11.84 -28.52
N ASP A 375 -13.35 11.94 -29.40
CA ASP A 375 -14.14 10.79 -29.85
C ASP A 375 -13.28 9.83 -30.68
N VAL A 376 -12.46 10.38 -31.58
CA VAL A 376 -11.52 9.58 -32.39
C VAL A 376 -10.47 8.93 -31.52
N MET A 377 -9.93 9.66 -30.53
CA MET A 377 -8.94 9.12 -29.60
C MET A 377 -9.53 7.98 -28.75
N SER A 378 -10.79 8.08 -28.32
CA SER A 378 -11.49 6.99 -27.63
C SER A 378 -11.56 5.74 -28.49
N ILE A 379 -11.98 5.86 -29.76
CA ILE A 379 -12.07 4.72 -30.70
C ILE A 379 -10.67 4.12 -30.98
N LEU A 380 -9.65 4.97 -31.14
CA LEU A 380 -8.27 4.53 -31.38
C LEU A 380 -7.72 3.74 -30.19
N VAL A 381 -7.80 4.31 -28.98
CA VAL A 381 -7.26 3.68 -27.75
C VAL A 381 -8.02 2.41 -27.42
N GLN A 382 -9.35 2.41 -27.56
CA GLN A 382 -10.16 1.20 -27.39
C GLN A 382 -9.67 0.08 -28.31
N ARG A 383 -9.46 0.37 -29.60
CA ARG A 383 -9.01 -0.63 -30.57
C ARG A 383 -7.58 -1.10 -30.31
N VAL A 384 -6.68 -0.23 -29.84
CA VAL A 384 -5.32 -0.62 -29.41
C VAL A 384 -5.39 -1.68 -28.31
N LEU A 385 -6.21 -1.46 -27.29
CA LEU A 385 -6.39 -2.42 -26.20
C LEU A 385 -7.05 -3.71 -26.68
N GLU A 386 -8.19 -3.62 -27.37
CA GLU A 386 -9.00 -4.77 -27.76
C GLU A 386 -8.36 -5.66 -28.84
N GLN A 387 -7.55 -5.08 -29.73
CA GLN A 387 -6.94 -5.84 -30.83
C GLN A 387 -5.44 -6.09 -30.59
N ARG A 388 -4.63 -5.03 -30.48
CA ARG A 388 -3.17 -5.18 -30.47
C ARG A 388 -2.66 -5.73 -29.14
N VAL A 389 -3.18 -5.22 -28.02
CA VAL A 389 -2.80 -5.72 -26.68
C VAL A 389 -3.39 -7.11 -26.43
N THR A 390 -4.69 -7.30 -26.65
CA THR A 390 -5.34 -8.62 -26.49
C THR A 390 -4.66 -9.72 -27.31
N ALA A 391 -4.31 -9.46 -28.58
CA ALA A 391 -3.66 -10.47 -29.42
C ALA A 391 -2.31 -10.96 -28.88
N ILE A 392 -1.59 -10.12 -28.14
CA ILE A 392 -0.35 -10.51 -27.46
C ILE A 392 -0.67 -11.23 -26.14
N LEU A 393 -1.63 -10.73 -25.37
CA LEU A 393 -2.05 -11.35 -24.12
C LEU A 393 -2.60 -12.77 -24.32
N ASP A 394 -3.38 -13.02 -25.38
CA ASP A 394 -3.93 -14.35 -25.71
C ASP A 394 -2.83 -15.39 -25.97
N LYS A 395 -1.72 -14.97 -26.58
CA LYS A 395 -0.57 -15.85 -26.83
C LYS A 395 0.30 -16.03 -25.59
N LEU A 396 0.31 -15.04 -24.70
CA LEU A 396 1.15 -14.99 -23.50
C LEU A 396 0.52 -15.75 -22.32
N LEU A 397 -0.78 -15.58 -22.11
CA LEU A 397 -1.53 -16.03 -20.94
C LEU A 397 -2.34 -17.29 -21.24
N LEU A 398 -1.67 -18.30 -21.78
CA LEU A 398 -2.28 -19.62 -21.99
C LEU A 398 -2.57 -20.27 -20.63
N LYS A 399 -3.85 -20.47 -20.31
CA LYS A 399 -4.28 -21.04 -19.02
C LYS A 399 -3.78 -22.49 -18.87
N PRO A 400 -2.95 -22.80 -17.86
CA PRO A 400 -2.55 -24.17 -17.57
C PRO A 400 -3.68 -24.97 -16.90
N SER A 401 -3.66 -26.30 -17.02
CA SER A 401 -4.67 -27.15 -16.37
C SER A 401 -4.38 -27.33 -14.88
N LEU A 402 -5.39 -27.11 -14.03
CA LEU A 402 -5.32 -27.47 -12.60
C LEU A 402 -5.46 -28.98 -12.34
N VAL A 403 -5.93 -29.75 -13.32
CA VAL A 403 -6.05 -31.22 -13.21
C VAL A 403 -4.74 -31.92 -13.58
N LYS A 404 -4.09 -31.44 -14.65
CA LYS A 404 -2.77 -31.91 -15.08
C LYS A 404 -1.77 -30.78 -14.87
N LEU A 405 -1.18 -30.77 -13.68
CA LEU A 405 -0.21 -29.76 -13.28
C LEU A 405 0.99 -29.74 -14.24
N PRO A 406 1.42 -28.56 -14.73
CA PRO A 406 2.65 -28.42 -15.50
C PRO A 406 3.86 -28.92 -14.71
N THR A 407 4.87 -29.43 -15.40
CA THR A 407 6.07 -29.92 -14.72
C THR A 407 6.89 -28.76 -14.17
N MET A 408 7.64 -28.99 -13.08
CA MET A 408 8.55 -27.95 -12.55
C MET A 408 9.69 -27.59 -13.50
N ALA A 409 10.06 -28.50 -14.41
CA ALA A 409 11.05 -28.24 -15.46
C ALA A 409 10.58 -27.16 -16.45
N GLU A 410 9.27 -27.05 -16.65
CA GLU A 410 8.62 -26.01 -17.47
C GLU A 410 8.23 -24.78 -16.63
N GLY A 411 8.63 -24.71 -15.36
CA GLY A 411 8.34 -23.59 -14.45
C GLY A 411 7.07 -23.73 -13.62
N GLY A 412 6.32 -24.83 -13.76
CA GLY A 412 5.11 -25.12 -12.97
C GLY A 412 3.99 -24.09 -13.14
N LEU A 413 3.01 -24.10 -12.23
CA LEU A 413 1.96 -23.07 -12.19
C LEU A 413 2.52 -21.68 -11.86
N LEU A 414 3.63 -21.61 -11.12
CA LEU A 414 4.26 -20.36 -10.70
C LEU A 414 4.71 -19.51 -11.90
N LEU A 415 5.17 -20.14 -12.99
CA LEU A 415 5.55 -19.40 -14.19
C LEU A 415 4.35 -18.64 -14.77
N TYR A 416 3.21 -19.29 -14.91
CA TYR A 416 1.97 -18.66 -15.37
C TYR A 416 1.57 -17.48 -14.47
N LEU A 417 1.61 -17.63 -13.15
CA LEU A 417 1.27 -16.57 -12.20
C LEU A 417 2.22 -15.36 -12.29
N ARG A 418 3.52 -15.61 -12.46
CA ARG A 418 4.52 -14.54 -12.69
C ARG A 418 4.30 -13.84 -14.03
N MET A 419 3.98 -14.59 -15.08
CA MET A 419 3.68 -14.05 -16.40
C MET A 419 2.42 -13.19 -16.39
N LEU A 420 1.37 -13.64 -15.68
CA LEU A 420 0.15 -12.87 -15.44
C LEU A 420 0.44 -11.56 -14.71
N ALA A 421 1.26 -11.61 -13.65
CA ALA A 421 1.62 -10.42 -12.88
C ALA A 421 2.37 -9.39 -13.72
N VAL A 422 3.38 -9.84 -14.47
CA VAL A 422 4.15 -8.99 -15.40
C VAL A 422 3.26 -8.39 -16.47
N ALA A 423 2.40 -9.20 -17.11
CA ALA A 423 1.51 -8.75 -18.16
C ALA A 423 0.54 -7.67 -17.64
N TYR A 424 -0.06 -7.90 -16.48
CA TYR A 424 -0.99 -6.97 -15.85
C TYR A 424 -0.29 -5.66 -15.45
N GLU A 425 0.85 -5.73 -14.76
CA GLU A 425 1.61 -4.54 -14.35
C GLU A 425 2.01 -3.68 -15.56
N LYS A 426 2.53 -4.30 -16.62
CA LYS A 426 2.90 -3.58 -17.84
C LYS A 426 1.71 -3.03 -18.61
N THR A 427 0.57 -3.72 -18.58
CA THR A 427 -0.64 -3.22 -19.23
C THR A 427 -1.24 -2.03 -18.45
N GLN A 428 -1.14 -2.04 -17.12
CA GLN A 428 -1.49 -0.87 -16.30
C GLN A 428 -0.56 0.32 -16.55
N GLU A 429 0.74 0.11 -16.71
CA GLU A 429 1.68 1.16 -17.13
C GLU A 429 1.25 1.76 -18.49
N LEU A 430 0.95 0.92 -19.48
CA LEU A 430 0.43 1.35 -20.78
C LEU A 430 -0.87 2.16 -20.63
N ALA A 431 -1.81 1.71 -19.80
CA ALA A 431 -3.07 2.42 -19.58
C ALA A 431 -2.84 3.85 -19.04
N ARG A 432 -1.90 4.02 -18.11
CA ARG A 432 -1.50 5.33 -17.58
C ARG A 432 -0.85 6.20 -18.66
N ASP A 433 0.02 5.61 -19.48
CA ASP A 433 0.69 6.31 -20.58
C ASP A 433 -0.31 6.76 -21.66
N LEU A 434 -1.27 5.90 -22.04
CA LEU A 434 -2.33 6.22 -22.99
C LEU A 434 -3.27 7.32 -22.45
N ARG A 435 -3.59 7.28 -21.16
CA ARG A 435 -4.35 8.36 -20.49
C ARG A 435 -3.59 9.69 -20.55
N ALA A 436 -2.26 9.67 -20.37
CA ALA A 436 -1.43 10.88 -20.46
C ALA A 436 -1.33 11.44 -21.88
N VAL A 437 -1.43 10.60 -22.93
CA VAL A 437 -1.49 11.04 -24.33
C VAL A 437 -2.85 11.67 -24.68
N GLY A 438 -3.93 11.21 -24.03
CA GLY A 438 -5.29 11.71 -24.19
C GLY A 438 -6.19 10.66 -24.83
N CYS A 439 -7.09 10.07 -24.03
CA CYS A 439 -7.98 8.97 -24.43
C CYS A 439 -9.46 9.37 -24.52
N GLY A 440 -9.78 10.68 -24.52
CA GLY A 440 -11.16 11.17 -24.46
C GLY A 440 -11.87 10.73 -23.17
N ASP A 441 -13.15 10.38 -23.29
CA ASP A 441 -13.99 9.91 -22.17
C ASP A 441 -13.89 8.38 -21.95
N LEU A 442 -12.92 7.71 -22.57
CA LEU A 442 -12.74 6.27 -22.44
C LEU A 442 -12.21 5.89 -21.05
N ASP A 443 -12.88 4.94 -20.39
CA ASP A 443 -12.36 4.31 -19.18
C ASP A 443 -11.30 3.25 -19.53
N VAL A 444 -10.08 3.72 -19.81
CA VAL A 444 -8.92 2.89 -20.14
C VAL A 444 -8.57 1.92 -19.00
N GLU A 445 -8.77 2.32 -17.75
CA GLU A 445 -8.51 1.47 -16.59
C GLU A 445 -9.55 0.36 -16.50
N GLY A 446 -10.84 0.68 -16.64
CA GLY A 446 -11.92 -0.31 -16.68
C GLY A 446 -11.76 -1.31 -17.83
N LEU A 447 -11.38 -0.85 -19.03
CA LEU A 447 -11.05 -1.74 -20.15
C LEU A 447 -9.85 -2.64 -19.84
N THR A 448 -8.79 -2.09 -19.24
CA THR A 448 -7.63 -2.89 -18.83
C THR A 448 -8.03 -3.95 -17.81
N GLU A 449 -8.85 -3.62 -16.81
CA GLU A 449 -9.38 -4.60 -15.86
C GLU A 449 -10.20 -5.70 -16.54
N SER A 450 -11.01 -5.36 -17.54
CA SER A 450 -11.82 -6.31 -18.29
C SER A 450 -11.00 -7.34 -19.08
N LEU A 451 -9.80 -6.97 -19.57
CA LEU A 451 -8.90 -7.90 -20.27
C LEU A 451 -8.38 -9.01 -19.35
N PHE A 452 -8.29 -8.74 -18.04
CA PHE A 452 -7.72 -9.67 -17.06
C PHE A 452 -8.78 -10.31 -16.15
N SER A 453 -10.05 -9.92 -16.21
CA SER A 453 -11.10 -10.41 -15.30
C SER A 453 -11.16 -11.95 -15.27
N ASN A 454 -11.16 -12.58 -16.45
CA ASN A 454 -11.18 -14.04 -16.59
C ASN A 454 -9.98 -14.75 -15.95
N HIS A 455 -8.84 -14.07 -15.81
CA HIS A 455 -7.65 -14.61 -15.16
C HIS A 455 -7.62 -14.29 -13.66
N LYS A 456 -8.17 -13.13 -13.25
CA LYS A 456 -8.24 -12.67 -11.86
C LYS A 456 -9.29 -13.41 -11.05
N ASP A 457 -10.39 -13.83 -11.66
CA ASP A 457 -11.47 -14.55 -10.96
C ASP A 457 -11.01 -15.92 -10.46
N GLU A 458 -10.20 -16.63 -11.24
CA GLU A 458 -9.64 -17.97 -10.88
C GLU A 458 -8.25 -17.88 -10.22
N TYR A 459 -7.67 -16.68 -10.09
CA TYR A 459 -6.32 -16.49 -9.57
C TYR A 459 -6.07 -17.15 -8.20
N PRO A 460 -6.99 -17.04 -7.20
CA PRO A 460 -6.76 -17.61 -5.88
C PRO A 460 -6.53 -19.12 -5.92
N GLU A 461 -7.25 -19.85 -6.77
CA GLU A 461 -7.10 -21.30 -6.93
C GLU A 461 -5.74 -21.66 -7.53
N TYR A 462 -5.28 -20.93 -8.57
CA TYR A 462 -3.96 -21.15 -9.16
C TYR A 462 -2.84 -20.83 -8.17
N GLU A 463 -2.96 -19.77 -7.38
CA GLU A 463 -1.95 -19.36 -6.39
C GLU A 463 -1.80 -20.43 -5.30
N GLN A 464 -2.91 -20.92 -4.74
CA GLN A 464 -2.88 -22.01 -3.76
C GLN A 464 -2.33 -23.31 -4.35
N ALA A 465 -2.73 -23.67 -5.56
CA ALA A 465 -2.23 -24.86 -6.23
C ALA A 465 -0.72 -24.77 -6.51
N SER A 466 -0.23 -23.60 -6.90
CA SER A 466 1.20 -23.31 -7.10
C SER A 466 1.99 -23.48 -5.79
N LEU A 467 1.51 -22.92 -4.67
CA LEU A 467 2.17 -23.07 -3.37
C LEU A 467 2.21 -24.54 -2.92
N ARG A 468 1.12 -25.30 -3.14
CA ARG A 468 1.08 -26.74 -2.85
C ARG A 468 2.06 -27.54 -3.73
N GLN A 469 2.18 -27.18 -5.01
CA GLN A 469 3.13 -27.80 -5.93
C GLN A 469 4.59 -27.55 -5.47
N LEU A 470 4.93 -26.31 -5.11
CA LEU A 470 6.27 -25.97 -4.59
C LEU A 470 6.60 -26.75 -3.33
N TYR A 471 5.64 -26.86 -2.41
CA TYR A 471 5.80 -27.64 -1.19
C TYR A 471 6.05 -29.13 -1.49
N GLN A 472 5.25 -29.76 -2.35
CA GLN A 472 5.41 -31.17 -2.71
C GLN A 472 6.80 -31.46 -3.28
N VAL A 473 7.26 -30.63 -4.22
CA VAL A 473 8.56 -30.76 -4.87
C VAL A 473 9.69 -30.58 -3.86
N LYS A 474 9.58 -29.61 -2.95
CA LYS A 474 10.58 -29.41 -1.90
C LYS A 474 10.65 -30.58 -0.93
N MET A 475 9.49 -31.14 -0.57
CA MET A 475 9.44 -32.34 0.27
C MET A 475 10.01 -33.57 -0.44
N GLU A 476 9.89 -33.68 -1.76
CA GLU A 476 10.54 -34.74 -2.56
C GLU A 476 12.07 -34.54 -2.65
N GLU A 477 12.54 -33.32 -2.90
CA GLU A 477 13.97 -32.95 -2.87
C GLU A 477 14.60 -33.34 -1.53
N LEU A 478 13.98 -32.93 -0.44
CA LEU A 478 14.39 -33.26 0.92
C LEU A 478 14.45 -34.78 1.15
N ARG A 479 13.46 -35.56 0.67
CA ARG A 479 13.48 -37.03 0.79
C ARG A 479 14.61 -37.66 -0.04
N ALA A 480 14.89 -37.14 -1.23
CA ALA A 480 15.95 -37.64 -2.10
C ALA A 480 17.36 -37.36 -1.53
N GLU A 481 17.57 -36.18 -0.95
CA GLU A 481 18.82 -35.84 -0.24
C GLU A 481 19.09 -36.82 0.90
N SER A 482 18.05 -37.20 1.65
CA SER A 482 18.16 -38.17 2.74
C SER A 482 18.56 -39.56 2.25
N GLN A 483 18.02 -40.04 1.12
CA GLN A 483 18.35 -41.35 0.55
C GLN A 483 19.80 -41.41 0.02
N GLN A 484 20.28 -40.33 -0.59
CA GLN A 484 21.66 -40.25 -1.07
C GLN A 484 22.68 -40.27 0.08
N THR A 485 22.35 -39.64 1.22
CA THR A 485 23.21 -39.70 2.41
C THR A 485 23.27 -41.09 3.05
N SER A 486 22.23 -41.93 2.92
CA SER A 486 22.28 -43.32 3.41
C SER A 486 23.10 -44.26 2.51
N ASP A 487 23.07 -44.06 1.19
CA ASP A 487 23.76 -44.96 0.25
C ASP A 487 25.28 -44.70 0.18
N ALA A 488 25.72 -43.45 0.38
CA ALA A 488 27.15 -43.08 0.39
C ALA A 488 27.93 -43.66 1.60
N SER A 489 27.24 -44.04 2.68
CA SER A 489 27.87 -44.65 3.87
C SER A 489 28.06 -46.16 3.75
N GLY A 490 27.63 -46.80 2.66
CA GLY A 490 27.57 -48.26 2.51
C GLY A 490 28.84 -48.97 2.02
N THR A 491 29.92 -48.26 1.65
CA THR A 491 30.95 -48.85 0.77
C THR A 491 32.39 -48.97 1.30
N ILE A 492 32.68 -48.85 2.60
CA ILE A 492 34.03 -49.15 3.11
C ILE A 492 34.02 -49.89 4.46
N GLY A 493 34.44 -51.15 4.44
CA GLY A 493 35.24 -51.77 5.51
C GLY A 493 34.50 -52.48 6.65
N ARG A 494 34.54 -53.82 6.63
CA ARG A 494 34.32 -54.69 7.81
C ARG A 494 35.29 -54.33 8.94
N SER A 495 34.84 -53.57 9.94
CA SER A 495 35.36 -53.67 11.31
C SER A 495 34.25 -53.27 12.30
N LYS A 496 33.92 -54.19 13.21
CA LYS A 496 32.86 -54.05 14.21
C LYS A 496 33.31 -53.07 15.31
N GLY A 497 32.79 -51.86 15.24
CA GLY A 497 32.78 -50.84 16.29
C GLY A 497 31.71 -49.83 15.93
N ALA A 498 30.79 -49.56 16.84
CA ALA A 498 29.54 -48.82 16.64
C ALA A 498 29.70 -47.56 15.75
N SER A 499 29.21 -47.62 14.51
CA SER A 499 28.93 -46.44 13.70
C SER A 499 27.63 -45.81 14.20
N VAL A 500 27.78 -44.87 15.12
CA VAL A 500 26.75 -43.97 15.60
C VAL A 500 26.24 -43.08 14.46
N ALA A 501 24.93 -42.82 14.47
CA ALA A 501 24.17 -41.84 13.71
C ALA A 501 23.87 -42.16 12.23
N SER A 502 22.70 -42.78 11.99
CA SER A 502 21.92 -42.39 10.82
C SER A 502 21.49 -40.93 11.01
N SER A 503 21.97 -40.04 10.17
CA SER A 503 21.53 -38.64 10.09
C SER A 503 20.10 -38.62 9.55
N HIS A 504 19.12 -38.89 10.41
CA HIS A 504 17.71 -38.69 10.09
C HIS A 504 17.43 -37.21 9.91
N GLN A 505 16.65 -36.90 8.87
CA GLN A 505 16.32 -35.57 8.40
C GLN A 505 15.76 -34.68 9.52
N GLN A 506 16.63 -33.84 10.09
CA GLN A 506 16.27 -32.87 11.11
C GLN A 506 15.48 -31.71 10.52
N ILE A 507 14.62 -31.10 11.34
CA ILE A 507 13.87 -29.89 10.97
C ILE A 507 14.88 -28.77 10.68
N SER A 508 14.80 -28.21 9.47
CA SER A 508 15.63 -27.08 9.06
C SER A 508 14.81 -25.79 9.04
N VAL A 509 15.32 -24.78 9.74
CA VAL A 509 14.75 -23.43 9.75
C VAL A 509 14.84 -22.79 8.35
N THR A 510 15.83 -23.16 7.54
CA THR A 510 16.00 -22.61 6.19
C THR A 510 14.85 -23.01 5.26
N VAL A 511 14.29 -24.21 5.42
CA VAL A 511 13.14 -24.69 4.64
C VAL A 511 11.90 -23.85 4.97
N VAL A 512 11.69 -23.51 6.24
CA VAL A 512 10.58 -22.64 6.66
C VAL A 512 10.76 -21.21 6.12
N THR A 513 12.00 -20.69 6.09
CA THR A 513 12.26 -19.39 5.45
C THR A 513 12.01 -19.42 3.94
N GLU A 514 12.24 -20.55 3.26
CA GLU A 514 11.87 -20.70 1.84
C GLU A 514 10.35 -20.68 1.65
N PHE A 515 9.58 -21.35 2.53
CA PHE A 515 8.12 -21.32 2.49
C PHE A 515 7.58 -19.89 2.69
N VAL A 516 8.14 -19.15 3.65
CA VAL A 516 7.80 -17.74 3.86
C VAL A 516 8.12 -16.91 2.62
N ARG A 517 9.28 -17.14 1.98
CA ARG A 517 9.66 -16.40 0.75
C ARG A 517 8.69 -16.66 -0.41
N TRP A 518 8.19 -17.89 -0.57
CA TRP A 518 7.15 -18.18 -1.57
C TRP A 518 5.84 -17.46 -1.24
N ASN A 519 5.49 -17.44 0.05
CA ASN A 519 4.30 -16.72 0.52
C ASN A 519 4.43 -15.21 0.29
N GLU A 520 5.58 -14.60 0.60
CA GLU A 520 5.84 -13.17 0.34
C GLU A 520 5.62 -12.82 -1.14
N GLU A 521 6.14 -13.67 -2.05
CA GLU A 521 5.94 -13.49 -3.48
C GLU A 521 4.46 -13.58 -3.89
N ALA A 522 3.70 -14.50 -3.28
CA ALA A 522 2.27 -14.65 -3.48
C ALA A 522 1.48 -13.45 -2.93
N ILE A 523 1.87 -12.91 -1.77
CA ILE A 523 1.26 -11.71 -1.18
C ILE A 523 1.49 -10.48 -2.06
N LEU A 524 2.67 -10.34 -2.67
CA LEU A 524 2.92 -9.27 -3.65
C LEU A 524 1.95 -9.37 -4.85
N ARG A 525 1.69 -10.58 -5.36
CA ARG A 525 0.69 -10.79 -6.42
C ARG A 525 -0.74 -10.53 -5.94
N CYS A 526 -1.09 -10.92 -4.72
CA CYS A 526 -2.40 -10.59 -4.13
C CYS A 526 -2.63 -9.08 -4.08
N ASN A 527 -1.63 -8.31 -3.62
CA ASN A 527 -1.67 -6.85 -3.60
C ASN A 527 -1.80 -6.24 -4.99
N LEU A 528 -1.16 -6.84 -6.00
CA LEU A 528 -1.23 -6.39 -7.38
C LEU A 528 -2.64 -6.60 -7.98
N PHE A 529 -3.23 -7.78 -7.81
CA PHE A 529 -4.50 -8.12 -8.46
C PHE A 529 -5.74 -7.67 -7.69
N SER A 530 -5.63 -7.41 -6.38
CA SER A 530 -6.79 -7.11 -5.53
C SER A 530 -6.92 -5.62 -5.26
N SER A 531 -7.77 -4.94 -6.03
CA SER A 531 -8.01 -3.50 -5.89
C SER A 531 -8.89 -3.14 -4.68
N GLN A 532 -9.71 -4.09 -4.19
CA GLN A 532 -10.60 -3.88 -3.05
C GLN A 532 -10.01 -4.49 -1.76
N PRO A 533 -10.07 -3.81 -0.61
CA PRO A 533 -9.55 -4.34 0.65
C PRO A 533 -10.18 -5.68 1.08
N ALA A 534 -11.46 -5.89 0.78
CA ALA A 534 -12.18 -7.12 1.11
C ALA A 534 -11.67 -8.35 0.33
N THR A 535 -11.49 -8.20 -0.99
CA THR A 535 -10.95 -9.27 -1.84
C THR A 535 -9.48 -9.51 -1.54
N LEU A 536 -8.72 -8.45 -1.26
CA LEU A 536 -7.33 -8.55 -0.83
C LEU A 536 -7.20 -9.35 0.46
N ALA A 537 -7.95 -8.99 1.51
CA ALA A 537 -7.91 -9.71 2.78
C ALA A 537 -8.28 -11.18 2.63
N THR A 538 -9.28 -11.49 1.78
CA THR A 538 -9.68 -12.87 1.47
C THR A 538 -8.54 -13.66 0.82
N ASN A 539 -7.90 -13.09 -0.21
CA ASN A 539 -6.80 -13.73 -0.92
C ASN A 539 -5.54 -13.89 -0.06
N VAL A 540 -5.18 -12.84 0.70
CA VAL A 540 -4.07 -12.85 1.67
C VAL A 540 -4.28 -13.91 2.73
N LYS A 541 -5.50 -13.99 3.29
CA LYS A 541 -5.85 -15.03 4.25
C LYS A 541 -5.66 -16.41 3.63
N ALA A 542 -6.23 -16.66 2.46
CA ALA A 542 -6.17 -17.97 1.80
C ALA A 542 -4.73 -18.42 1.50
N VAL A 543 -3.87 -17.49 1.05
CA VAL A 543 -2.44 -17.72 0.81
C VAL A 543 -1.69 -17.95 2.12
N PHE A 544 -1.98 -17.19 3.18
CA PHE A 544 -1.37 -17.37 4.49
C PHE A 544 -1.77 -18.70 5.15
N THR A 545 -3.04 -19.11 5.06
CA THR A 545 -3.50 -20.43 5.55
C THR A 545 -2.74 -21.56 4.85
N CYS A 546 -2.46 -21.45 3.56
CA CYS A 546 -1.63 -22.44 2.85
C CYS A 546 -0.20 -22.52 3.42
N LEU A 547 0.42 -21.41 3.81
CA LEU A 547 1.72 -21.40 4.50
C LEU A 547 1.63 -22.05 5.88
N LEU A 548 0.58 -21.73 6.65
CA LEU A 548 0.35 -22.30 7.97
C LEU A 548 0.22 -23.83 7.90
N ASP A 549 -0.55 -24.35 6.95
CA ASP A 549 -0.70 -25.79 6.71
C ASP A 549 0.64 -26.45 6.37
N GLN A 550 1.41 -25.86 5.46
CA GLN A 550 2.72 -26.38 5.04
C GLN A 550 3.73 -26.42 6.19
N VAL A 551 3.80 -25.35 6.99
CA VAL A 551 4.71 -25.26 8.13
C VAL A 551 4.28 -26.21 9.25
N SER A 552 2.98 -26.27 9.54
CA SER A 552 2.42 -27.18 10.54
C SER A 552 2.73 -28.64 10.18
N GLN A 553 2.51 -29.03 8.92
CA GLN A 553 2.81 -30.37 8.44
C GLN A 553 4.31 -30.66 8.48
N TYR A 554 5.15 -29.75 7.98
CA TYR A 554 6.61 -29.94 7.98
C TYR A 554 7.19 -30.13 9.38
N ILE A 555 6.75 -29.29 10.34
CA ILE A 555 7.19 -29.37 11.73
C ILE A 555 6.68 -30.64 12.41
N SER A 556 5.39 -30.95 12.24
CA SER A 556 4.78 -32.13 12.86
C SER A 556 5.42 -33.42 12.36
N ASP A 557 5.56 -33.58 11.04
CA ASP A 557 6.23 -34.73 10.43
C ASP A 557 7.70 -34.82 10.88
N GLY A 558 8.39 -33.69 11.02
CA GLY A 558 9.76 -33.63 11.49
C GLY A 558 9.93 -34.06 12.96
N LEU A 559 9.01 -33.63 13.83
CA LEU A 559 8.97 -34.02 15.24
C LEU A 559 8.60 -35.50 15.39
N GLU A 560 7.67 -36.00 14.59
CA GLU A 560 7.30 -37.42 14.58
C GLU A 560 8.47 -38.29 14.12
N ARG A 561 9.18 -37.92 13.05
CA ARG A 561 10.39 -38.63 12.62
C ARG A 561 11.48 -38.65 13.72
N ALA A 562 11.67 -37.55 14.44
CA ALA A 562 12.61 -37.51 15.56
C ALA A 562 12.16 -38.38 16.74
N ARG A 563 10.84 -38.46 16.98
CA ARG A 563 10.22 -39.33 17.99
C ARG A 563 10.35 -40.81 17.64
N ASP A 564 10.28 -41.16 16.37
CA ASP A 564 10.47 -42.56 15.92
C ASP A 564 11.86 -43.08 16.32
N SER A 565 12.90 -42.23 16.28
CA SER A 565 14.24 -42.58 16.78
C SER A 565 14.29 -42.82 18.30
N LEU A 566 13.45 -42.15 19.09
CA LEU A 566 13.29 -42.44 20.52
C LEU A 566 12.61 -43.79 20.73
N THR A 567 11.60 -44.07 19.91
CA THR A 567 10.84 -45.34 19.94
C THR A 567 11.72 -46.51 19.54
N GLU A 568 12.55 -46.37 18.51
CA GLU A 568 13.53 -47.38 18.11
C GLU A 568 14.56 -47.64 19.22
N ALA A 569 15.06 -46.58 19.86
CA ALA A 569 15.98 -46.70 21.00
C ALA A 569 15.32 -47.36 22.22
N ALA A 570 14.02 -47.14 22.46
CA ALA A 570 13.26 -47.83 23.49
C ALA A 570 13.12 -49.34 23.19
N ASN A 571 12.75 -49.69 21.95
CA ASN A 571 12.64 -51.09 21.51
C ASN A 571 13.97 -51.85 21.60
N LEU A 572 15.09 -51.19 21.30
CA LEU A 572 16.43 -51.76 21.49
C LEU A 572 16.69 -52.05 22.97
N ARG A 573 16.34 -51.13 23.87
CA ARG A 573 16.51 -51.31 25.32
C ARG A 573 15.68 -52.50 25.83
N GLU A 574 14.40 -52.59 25.50
CA GLU A 574 13.53 -53.71 25.91
C GLU A 574 14.09 -55.07 25.48
N ARG A 575 14.61 -55.16 24.25
CA ARG A 575 15.18 -56.39 23.69
C ARG A 575 16.39 -56.89 24.50
N TYR A 576 17.16 -56.00 25.12
CA TYR A 576 18.34 -56.36 25.92
C TYR A 576 18.04 -56.54 27.42
N VAL A 577 16.92 -56.00 27.92
CA VAL A 577 16.44 -56.23 29.30
C VAL A 577 15.85 -57.63 29.49
N LEU A 578 15.14 -58.17 28.49
CA LEU A 578 14.53 -59.52 28.53
C LEU A 578 15.53 -60.69 28.38
N GLY A 579 16.81 -60.42 28.13
CA GLY A 579 17.85 -61.42 27.88
C GLY A 579 18.59 -61.96 29.11
N THR A 580 18.06 -61.81 30.32
CA THR A 580 18.77 -62.10 31.58
C THR A 580 18.85 -63.59 31.97
N SER A 581 18.45 -64.52 31.10
CA SER A 581 18.57 -65.97 31.34
C SER A 581 19.78 -66.63 30.63
N VAL A 582 20.86 -65.90 30.34
CA VAL A 582 21.95 -66.43 29.49
C VAL A 582 23.28 -66.62 30.23
N SER A 583 23.94 -67.75 29.92
CA SER A 583 25.26 -68.20 30.43
C SER A 583 26.35 -67.12 30.47
N ARG A 584 27.32 -67.29 31.38
CA ARG A 584 28.44 -66.37 31.71
C ARG A 584 29.23 -65.79 30.51
N ARG A 585 29.25 -66.44 29.34
CA ARG A 585 29.89 -65.93 28.10
C ARG A 585 29.04 -64.90 27.33
N VAL A 586 27.72 -64.91 27.50
CA VAL A 586 26.79 -64.00 26.82
C VAL A 586 26.51 -62.76 27.67
N ALA A 587 26.75 -62.82 28.98
CA ALA A 587 26.60 -61.68 29.90
C ALA A 587 27.42 -60.44 29.49
N ALA A 588 28.68 -60.63 29.06
CA ALA A 588 29.51 -59.51 28.61
C ALA A 588 29.02 -58.90 27.28
N ALA A 589 28.50 -59.74 26.37
CA ALA A 589 27.91 -59.28 25.11
C ALA A 589 26.56 -58.57 25.33
N ALA A 590 25.74 -59.05 26.27
CA ALA A 590 24.49 -58.42 26.68
C ALA A 590 24.73 -57.07 27.36
N ALA A 591 25.73 -56.96 28.25
CA ALA A 591 26.13 -55.70 28.86
C ALA A 591 26.61 -54.68 27.81
N SER A 592 27.45 -55.11 26.85
CA SER A 592 27.88 -54.23 25.75
C SER A 592 26.71 -53.78 24.85
N ALA A 593 25.71 -54.63 24.66
CA ALA A 593 24.53 -54.30 23.86
C ALA A 593 23.57 -53.35 24.60
N ALA A 594 23.41 -53.52 25.91
CA ALA A 594 22.67 -52.60 26.76
C ALA A 594 23.31 -51.20 26.77
N GLU A 595 24.63 -51.12 26.84
CA GLU A 595 25.35 -49.83 26.78
C GLU A 595 25.23 -49.17 25.40
N ALA A 596 25.19 -49.95 24.32
CA ALA A 596 24.93 -49.43 22.98
C ALA A 596 23.49 -48.90 22.82
N ALA A 597 22.51 -49.58 23.43
CA ALA A 597 21.12 -49.14 23.45
C ALA A 597 20.93 -47.86 24.30
N ALA A 598 21.65 -47.75 25.42
CA ALA A 598 21.72 -46.53 26.24
C ALA A 598 22.30 -45.34 25.45
N ALA A 599 23.42 -45.55 24.74
CA ALA A 599 24.03 -44.54 23.88
C ALA A 599 23.10 -44.11 22.74
N ALA A 600 22.36 -45.05 22.14
CA ALA A 600 21.33 -44.74 21.16
C ALA A 600 20.20 -43.89 21.76
N GLY A 601 19.74 -44.21 22.99
CA GLY A 601 18.76 -43.41 23.72
C GLY A 601 19.23 -41.98 24.00
N GLU A 602 20.48 -41.80 24.46
CA GLU A 602 21.07 -40.48 24.68
C GLU A 602 21.19 -39.68 23.38
N SER A 603 21.57 -40.33 22.28
CA SER A 603 21.64 -39.70 20.95
C SER A 603 20.27 -39.29 20.42
N SER A 604 19.27 -40.17 20.52
CA SER A 604 17.88 -39.88 20.11
C SER A 604 17.27 -38.77 20.94
N PHE A 605 17.52 -38.74 22.25
CA PHE A 605 17.13 -37.62 23.12
C PHE A 605 17.71 -36.29 22.64
N ARG A 606 19.02 -36.24 22.37
CA ARG A 606 19.68 -35.03 21.88
C ARG A 606 19.11 -34.59 20.52
N SER A 607 18.88 -35.53 19.61
CA SER A 607 18.28 -35.25 18.30
C SER A 607 16.87 -34.67 18.43
N PHE A 608 16.05 -35.22 19.32
CA PHE A 608 14.71 -34.71 19.58
C PHE A 608 14.73 -33.31 20.20
N MET A 609 15.64 -33.04 21.15
CA MET A 609 15.82 -31.70 21.72
C MET A 609 16.18 -30.66 20.64
N VAL A 610 17.09 -31.00 19.72
CA VAL A 610 17.40 -30.13 18.57
C VAL A 610 16.16 -29.93 17.68
N ALA A 611 15.37 -30.96 17.42
CA ALA A 611 14.14 -30.84 16.64
C ALA A 611 13.15 -29.87 17.30
N VAL A 612 12.92 -29.96 18.62
CA VAL A 612 12.06 -29.04 19.37
C VAL A 612 12.55 -27.58 19.28
N GLN A 613 13.86 -27.35 19.43
CA GLN A 613 14.45 -26.02 19.29
C GLN A 613 14.21 -25.43 17.90
N ARG A 614 14.41 -26.23 16.85
CA ARG A 614 14.20 -25.83 15.45
C ARG A 614 12.74 -25.58 15.13
N SER A 615 11.82 -26.36 15.71
CA SER A 615 10.38 -26.11 15.65
C SER A 615 10.02 -24.77 16.26
N GLY A 616 10.48 -24.47 17.48
CA GLY A 616 10.23 -23.19 18.14
C GLY A 616 10.75 -21.99 17.34
N SER A 617 11.95 -22.10 16.78
CA SER A 617 12.52 -21.09 15.87
C SER A 617 11.66 -20.89 14.61
N SER A 618 11.12 -21.98 14.06
CA SER A 618 10.26 -21.94 12.88
C SER A 618 8.92 -21.24 13.17
N VAL A 619 8.31 -21.53 14.32
CA VAL A 619 7.07 -20.85 14.77
C VAL A 619 7.32 -19.35 14.96
N ALA A 620 8.45 -18.97 15.56
CA ALA A 620 8.80 -17.57 15.76
C ALA A 620 8.94 -16.80 14.44
N ILE A 621 9.49 -17.42 13.40
CA ILE A 621 9.58 -16.82 12.06
C ILE A 621 8.18 -16.53 11.49
N ILE A 622 7.25 -17.47 11.61
CA ILE A 622 5.87 -17.29 11.13
C ILE A 622 5.14 -16.19 11.90
N GLN A 623 5.28 -16.16 13.23
CA GLN A 623 4.70 -15.11 14.06
C GLN A 623 5.26 -13.72 13.69
N GLN A 624 6.58 -13.63 13.45
CA GLN A 624 7.23 -12.39 13.04
C GLN A 624 6.76 -11.95 11.64
N TYR A 625 6.67 -12.88 10.70
CA TYR A 625 6.16 -12.63 9.36
C TYR A 625 4.69 -12.15 9.38
N PHE A 626 3.85 -12.78 10.19
CA PHE A 626 2.47 -12.36 10.39
C PHE A 626 2.37 -10.93 10.92
N ALA A 627 3.13 -10.61 11.98
CA ALA A 627 3.12 -9.29 12.59
C ALA A 627 3.64 -8.18 11.64
N ASN A 628 4.69 -8.47 10.87
CA ASN A 628 5.34 -7.48 10.01
C ASN A 628 4.58 -7.23 8.69
N SER A 629 4.07 -8.29 8.07
CA SER A 629 3.61 -8.26 6.68
C SER A 629 2.10 -8.51 6.57
N ILE A 630 1.61 -9.62 7.13
CA ILE A 630 0.22 -10.08 6.92
C ILE A 630 -0.78 -9.22 7.70
N SER A 631 -0.49 -8.91 8.97
CA SER A 631 -1.41 -8.22 9.87
C SER A 631 -1.94 -6.91 9.25
N ARG A 632 -1.05 -6.11 8.65
CA ARG A 632 -1.42 -4.81 8.05
C ARG A 632 -2.40 -4.93 6.89
N LEU A 633 -2.34 -6.01 6.13
CA LEU A 633 -3.23 -6.26 4.98
C LEU A 633 -4.62 -6.75 5.41
N LEU A 634 -4.75 -7.25 6.64
CA LEU A 634 -6.01 -7.78 7.18
C LEU A 634 -6.76 -6.76 8.05
N LEU A 635 -6.08 -5.79 8.65
CA LEU A 635 -6.68 -4.76 9.51
C LEU A 635 -7.84 -3.96 8.87
N PRO A 636 -7.85 -3.67 7.56
CA PRO A 636 -8.97 -2.94 6.95
C PRO A 636 -10.31 -3.69 6.92
N VAL A 637 -10.32 -4.99 7.21
CA VAL A 637 -11.52 -5.84 7.15
C VAL A 637 -11.81 -6.39 8.55
N ASP A 638 -12.99 -6.03 9.06
CA ASP A 638 -13.42 -6.43 10.40
C ASP A 638 -13.40 -7.95 10.57
N GLY A 639 -12.77 -8.41 11.65
CA GLY A 639 -12.67 -9.83 11.98
C GLY A 639 -11.62 -10.63 11.18
N ALA A 640 -11.11 -10.12 10.06
CA ALA A 640 -10.15 -10.87 9.24
C ALA A 640 -8.82 -11.13 9.98
N HIS A 641 -8.30 -10.12 10.68
CA HIS A 641 -7.09 -10.28 11.50
C HIS A 641 -7.27 -11.31 12.61
N ALA A 642 -8.39 -11.24 13.36
CA ALA A 642 -8.68 -12.17 14.44
C ALA A 642 -8.84 -13.61 13.94
N ALA A 643 -9.53 -13.81 12.83
CA ALA A 643 -9.69 -15.12 12.20
C ALA A 643 -8.34 -15.72 11.77
N SER A 644 -7.43 -14.92 11.19
CA SER A 644 -6.08 -15.40 10.85
C SER A 644 -5.21 -15.70 12.06
N CYS A 645 -5.37 -14.97 13.18
CA CYS A 645 -4.71 -15.32 14.44
C CYS A 645 -5.19 -16.67 14.98
N GLU A 646 -6.50 -16.93 14.92
CA GLU A 646 -7.10 -18.20 15.35
C GLU A 646 -6.64 -19.37 14.47
N GLU A 647 -6.59 -19.18 13.14
CA GLU A 647 -6.04 -20.18 12.21
C GLU A 647 -4.56 -20.46 12.47
N MET A 648 -3.75 -19.42 12.74
CA MET A 648 -2.35 -19.60 13.10
C MET A 648 -2.20 -20.39 14.41
N ALA A 649 -2.98 -20.07 15.44
CA ALA A 649 -2.96 -20.82 16.71
C ALA A 649 -3.35 -22.29 16.50
N THR A 650 -4.40 -22.54 15.71
CA THR A 650 -4.88 -23.89 15.39
C THR A 650 -3.82 -24.70 14.64
N ALA A 651 -3.19 -24.11 13.62
CA ALA A 651 -2.13 -24.76 12.85
C ALA A 651 -0.91 -25.10 13.72
N MET A 652 -0.52 -24.22 14.64
CA MET A 652 0.62 -24.47 15.53
C MET A 652 0.31 -25.49 16.64
N SER A 653 -0.96 -25.66 17.04
CA SER A 653 -1.36 -26.64 18.06
C SER A 653 -1.02 -28.10 17.68
N THR A 654 -1.06 -28.45 16.40
CA THR A 654 -0.65 -29.78 15.92
C THR A 654 0.83 -30.05 16.19
N ALA A 655 1.68 -29.07 15.92
CA ALA A 655 3.12 -29.14 16.18
C ALA A 655 3.41 -29.18 17.69
N GLU A 656 2.67 -28.41 18.50
CA GLU A 656 2.75 -28.43 19.97
C GLU A 656 2.39 -29.82 20.54
N SER A 657 1.33 -30.44 20.02
CA SER A 657 0.92 -31.80 20.42
C SER A 657 2.01 -32.84 20.10
N ALA A 658 2.64 -32.75 18.93
CA ALA A 658 3.74 -33.62 18.54
C ALA A 658 4.97 -33.42 19.44
N ALA A 659 5.32 -32.17 19.74
CA ALA A 659 6.42 -31.82 20.64
C ALA A 659 6.16 -32.35 22.05
N TYR A 660 4.96 -32.14 22.59
CA TYR A 660 4.56 -32.62 23.91
C TYR A 660 4.71 -34.14 24.05
N LYS A 661 4.17 -34.91 23.09
CA LYS A 661 4.28 -36.38 23.08
C LYS A 661 5.73 -36.85 23.08
N GLY A 662 6.59 -36.24 22.26
CA GLY A 662 7.99 -36.63 22.22
C GLY A 662 8.79 -36.17 23.45
N LEU A 663 8.46 -35.01 24.06
CA LEU A 663 9.05 -34.60 25.33
C LEU A 663 8.71 -35.55 26.48
N GLN A 664 7.48 -36.07 26.51
CA GLN A 664 7.09 -37.12 27.46
C GLN A 664 7.92 -38.39 27.26
N GLN A 665 8.07 -38.86 26.01
CA GLN A 665 8.91 -40.01 25.69
C GLN A 665 10.40 -39.78 25.97
N CYS A 666 10.87 -38.53 25.88
CA CYS A 666 12.21 -38.15 26.32
C CYS A 666 12.38 -38.35 27.83
N ILE A 667 11.40 -37.98 28.65
CA ILE A 667 11.44 -38.22 30.11
C ILE A 667 11.48 -39.71 30.39
N GLU A 668 10.60 -40.50 29.77
CA GLU A 668 10.60 -41.97 29.88
C GLU A 668 11.95 -42.57 29.48
N THR A 669 12.55 -42.04 28.40
CA THR A 669 13.87 -42.47 27.93
C THR A 669 14.96 -42.20 28.95
N VAL A 670 14.94 -41.04 29.60
CA VAL A 670 15.91 -40.66 30.64
C VAL A 670 15.72 -41.51 31.88
N MET A 671 14.48 -41.70 32.32
CA MET A 671 14.16 -42.48 33.52
C MET A 671 14.50 -43.96 33.37
N ALA A 672 14.21 -44.58 32.22
CA ALA A 672 14.60 -45.96 31.94
C ALA A 672 16.13 -46.16 31.99
N GLU A 673 16.92 -45.14 31.60
CA GLU A 673 18.37 -45.21 31.71
C GLU A 673 18.87 -45.02 33.14
N VAL A 674 18.22 -44.14 33.93
CA VAL A 674 18.49 -43.99 35.37
C VAL A 674 18.21 -45.30 36.10
N GLU A 675 17.05 -45.93 35.86
CA GLU A 675 16.67 -47.22 36.45
C GLU A 675 17.67 -48.32 36.09
N ARG A 676 18.10 -48.38 34.82
CA ARG A 676 19.13 -49.32 34.36
C ARG A 676 20.46 -49.11 35.07
N LEU A 677 20.92 -47.87 35.21
CA LEU A 677 22.17 -47.53 35.90
C LEU A 677 22.10 -47.88 37.39
N LEU A 678 21.00 -47.57 38.07
CA LEU A 678 20.78 -47.95 39.46
C LEU A 678 20.77 -49.46 39.63
N SER A 679 20.03 -50.19 38.78
CA SER A 679 19.92 -51.65 38.83
C SER A 679 21.25 -52.37 38.53
N ALA A 680 22.08 -51.80 37.65
CA ALA A 680 23.35 -52.42 37.25
C ALA A 680 24.51 -52.13 38.23
N GLU A 681 24.53 -50.95 38.85
CA GLU A 681 25.70 -50.46 39.57
C GLU A 681 25.50 -50.39 41.09
N GLN A 682 24.26 -50.29 41.57
CA GLN A 682 23.98 -50.21 43.00
C GLN A 682 23.94 -51.61 43.61
N LYS A 683 24.81 -51.85 44.59
CA LYS A 683 24.92 -53.16 45.25
C LYS A 683 24.14 -53.16 46.56
N ALA A 684 23.66 -54.33 46.97
CA ALA A 684 23.02 -54.49 48.28
C ALA A 684 23.95 -54.13 49.46
N THR A 685 25.27 -54.19 49.26
CA THR A 685 26.28 -53.76 50.24
C THR A 685 26.31 -52.25 50.45
N ASP A 686 25.85 -51.48 49.47
CA ASP A 686 25.89 -50.01 49.52
C ASP A 686 24.84 -49.44 50.48
N TYR A 687 23.84 -50.26 50.86
CA TYR A 687 22.78 -49.92 51.81
C TYR A 687 23.03 -50.45 53.24
N ARG A 688 24.09 -51.25 53.47
CA ARG A 688 24.37 -51.82 54.79
C ARG A 688 25.29 -50.91 55.61
N SER A 689 24.91 -50.62 56.86
CA SER A 689 25.85 -50.06 57.84
C SER A 689 27.00 -51.05 58.08
N PRO A 690 28.25 -50.62 58.26
CA PRO A 690 29.36 -51.53 58.53
C PRO A 690 29.08 -52.35 59.81
N ASP A 691 29.03 -53.68 59.71
CA ASP A 691 28.77 -54.58 60.86
C ASP A 691 29.92 -54.55 61.90
N ASP A 692 31.09 -54.03 61.55
CA ASP A 692 32.34 -54.14 62.33
C ASP A 692 32.78 -52.85 63.06
N GLY A 693 31.89 -51.89 63.31
CA GLY A 693 32.24 -50.65 64.02
C GLY A 693 33.15 -49.69 63.24
N MET A 694 33.35 -49.93 61.94
CA MET A 694 33.95 -48.98 61.02
C MET A 694 32.99 -47.82 60.74
N ALA A 695 33.52 -46.59 60.63
CA ALA A 695 32.70 -45.45 60.23
C ALA A 695 32.08 -45.68 58.84
N PRO A 696 30.82 -45.29 58.60
CA PRO A 696 30.20 -45.39 57.29
C PRO A 696 31.05 -44.67 56.23
N ASP A 697 31.25 -45.30 55.06
CA ASP A 697 31.86 -44.59 53.94
C ASP A 697 30.85 -43.57 53.41
N HIS A 698 31.13 -42.29 53.60
CA HIS A 698 30.28 -41.17 53.18
C HIS A 698 30.52 -40.74 51.72
N ARG A 699 31.36 -41.46 50.97
CA ARG A 699 31.59 -41.15 49.54
C ARG A 699 30.35 -41.52 48.71
N PRO A 700 30.05 -40.75 47.65
CA PRO A 700 29.00 -41.12 46.70
C PRO A 700 29.27 -42.51 46.10
N THR A 701 28.22 -43.33 45.98
CA THR A 701 28.34 -44.65 45.33
C THR A 701 28.68 -44.49 43.84
N ASN A 702 29.20 -45.55 43.23
CA ASN A 702 29.46 -45.56 41.78
C ASN A 702 28.16 -45.33 40.98
N ALA A 703 27.04 -45.92 41.44
CA ALA A 703 25.71 -45.70 40.87
C ALA A 703 25.32 -44.21 40.92
N CYS A 704 25.47 -43.55 42.07
CA CYS A 704 25.20 -42.12 42.22
C CYS A 704 26.05 -41.27 41.25
N THR A 705 27.35 -41.54 41.19
CA THR A 705 28.27 -40.79 40.32
C THR A 705 27.91 -40.96 38.83
N ARG A 706 27.58 -42.18 38.40
CA ARG A 706 27.18 -42.46 37.01
C ARG A 706 25.83 -41.84 36.64
N VAL A 707 24.84 -41.90 37.53
CA VAL A 707 23.52 -41.28 37.33
C VAL A 707 23.64 -39.76 37.23
N VAL A 708 24.36 -39.13 38.16
CA VAL A 708 24.57 -37.66 38.14
C VAL A 708 25.31 -37.23 36.86
N ALA A 709 26.33 -37.99 36.44
CA ALA A 709 27.04 -37.71 35.20
C ALA A 709 26.15 -37.84 33.95
N TYR A 710 25.26 -38.83 33.91
CA TYR A 710 24.30 -39.00 32.82
C TYR A 710 23.27 -37.86 32.79
N LEU A 711 22.61 -37.60 33.92
CA LEU A 711 21.63 -36.52 34.05
C LEU A 711 22.23 -35.16 33.67
N SER A 712 23.48 -34.89 34.04
CA SER A 712 24.16 -33.64 33.66
C SER A 712 24.25 -33.46 32.14
N ARG A 713 24.57 -34.52 31.37
CA ARG A 713 24.65 -34.46 29.90
C ARG A 713 23.29 -34.28 29.24
N VAL A 714 22.28 -34.96 29.78
CA VAL A 714 20.88 -34.86 29.33
C VAL A 714 20.33 -33.46 29.59
N LEU A 715 20.55 -32.93 30.81
CA LEU A 715 20.11 -31.60 31.21
C LEU A 715 20.79 -30.50 30.40
N GLU A 716 22.09 -30.64 30.08
CA GLU A 716 22.78 -29.71 29.19
C GLU A 716 22.08 -29.60 27.84
N SER A 717 21.74 -30.74 27.23
CA SER A 717 21.03 -30.77 25.94
C SER A 717 19.61 -30.18 26.03
N ALA A 718 18.89 -30.46 27.13
CA ALA A 718 17.56 -29.88 27.37
C ALA A 718 17.62 -28.36 27.62
N PHE A 719 18.64 -27.88 28.33
CA PHE A 719 18.83 -26.46 28.64
C PHE A 719 19.16 -25.61 27.41
N THR A 720 19.82 -26.19 26.42
CA THR A 720 20.10 -25.53 25.14
C THR A 720 18.89 -25.50 24.20
N ALA A 721 17.96 -26.44 24.35
CA ALA A 721 16.83 -26.62 23.44
C ALA A 721 15.52 -25.98 23.93
N LEU A 722 15.29 -25.98 25.24
CA LEU A 722 14.07 -25.48 25.86
C LEU A 722 14.32 -24.13 26.53
N GLU A 723 13.38 -23.21 26.37
CA GLU A 723 13.44 -21.85 26.93
C GLU A 723 12.21 -21.53 27.78
N GLY A 724 12.34 -20.54 28.66
CA GLY A 724 11.24 -19.98 29.45
C GLY A 724 10.44 -21.00 30.26
N LEU A 725 9.11 -20.92 30.16
CA LEU A 725 8.18 -21.80 30.89
C LEU A 725 8.27 -23.26 30.44
N ASN A 726 8.56 -23.53 29.16
CA ASN A 726 8.71 -24.90 28.66
C ASN A 726 9.88 -25.62 29.31
N LYS A 727 10.99 -24.91 29.52
CA LYS A 727 12.14 -25.41 30.29
C LYS A 727 11.76 -25.73 31.73
N GLN A 728 11.05 -24.83 32.41
CA GLN A 728 10.63 -25.05 33.80
C GLN A 728 9.67 -26.24 33.94
N ALA A 729 8.68 -26.35 33.05
CA ALA A 729 7.72 -27.45 33.05
C ALA A 729 8.41 -28.79 32.82
N PHE A 730 9.28 -28.89 31.80
CA PHE A 730 10.02 -30.11 31.51
C PHE A 730 10.88 -30.58 32.69
N LEU A 731 11.61 -29.67 33.34
CA LEU A 731 12.45 -30.00 34.50
C LEU A 731 11.62 -30.42 35.72
N THR A 732 10.45 -29.79 35.90
CA THR A 732 9.55 -30.13 37.00
C THR A 732 9.01 -31.54 36.83
N GLU A 733 8.53 -31.89 35.63
CA GLU A 733 8.07 -33.25 35.33
C GLU A 733 9.19 -34.29 35.44
N LEU A 734 10.38 -33.99 34.90
CA LEU A 734 11.54 -34.87 35.05
C LEU A 734 11.91 -35.09 36.53
N ALA A 735 11.87 -34.03 37.35
CA ALA A 735 12.16 -34.13 38.78
C ALA A 735 11.08 -34.93 39.53
N ILE A 736 9.80 -34.72 39.19
CA ILE A 736 8.67 -35.48 39.75
C ILE A 736 8.85 -36.97 39.45
N GLU A 737 9.16 -37.32 38.20
CA GLU A 737 9.33 -38.72 37.82
C GLU A 737 10.56 -39.35 38.48
N ALA A 738 11.67 -38.62 38.57
CA ALA A 738 12.85 -39.06 39.32
C ALA A 738 12.58 -39.29 40.81
N LEU A 739 11.69 -38.50 41.42
CA LEU A 739 11.31 -38.66 42.82
C LEU A 739 10.33 -39.83 43.05
N LYS A 740 9.47 -40.15 42.08
CA LYS A 740 8.55 -41.30 42.18
C LYS A 740 9.29 -42.63 42.24
N ASP A 741 10.30 -42.81 41.39
CA ASP A 741 11.14 -44.03 41.40
C ASP A 741 12.00 -44.14 42.67
N GLY A 742 12.35 -43.01 43.30
CA GLY A 742 13.03 -42.99 44.59
C GLY A 742 12.16 -43.42 45.78
N ASN A 743 10.84 -43.51 45.62
CA ASN A 743 9.88 -43.81 46.68
C ASN A 743 9.25 -45.21 46.57
N GLN A 744 9.68 -46.04 45.60
CA GLN A 744 9.34 -47.45 45.61
C GLN A 744 10.17 -48.18 46.68
N PRO A 745 9.54 -48.86 47.65
CA PRO A 745 10.28 -49.68 48.60
C PRO A 745 10.90 -50.87 47.84
N ILE A 746 12.23 -50.92 47.80
CA ILE A 746 13.00 -52.11 47.39
C ILE A 746 12.86 -53.19 48.45
#